data_AF-A0A7Y3K6V5-F1
#
_entry.id   AF-A0A7Y3K6V5-F1
#
_cell.length_a   1.000
_cell.length_b   1.000
_cell.length_c   1.000
_cell.angle_alpha   90.00
_cell.angle_beta   90.00
_cell.angle_gamma   90.00
#
_symmetry.space_group_name_H-M   'P 1'
#
loop_
_entity.id
_entity.type
_entity.pdbx_description
1 polymer ?
#
loop_
_entity_poly.entity_id
_entity_poly.type
_entity_poly.pdbx_seq_one_letter_code
_entity_poly.pdbx_strand_id
1 'polypeptide(L)'
;MLQMFLLEYDNVMKKALMAFGFPWWPAWMAGLLVAALLTGALVKAVPPARRPARPGVAEPIHLHIPGTGFLSLGVYNRQDTLIRSLLDAKPVKAGALNLSWDATTDLGVPVVPGRYHVRGVWFAKPVSAKYIMKVGESGNPPYTLSTGLGGWGGCLGGPEAVCSNGKQVVGIFGCVENPLNTGVQRMDAAGKIVGRYYTFFPWDVRLAGALTDRHLYLADTWFAGKRLVIGKYDIDASRGKILVNIPVGNHYSKVGTWKGNWICDVEGLAVNQGRLYLPVLLDNRLFVVNSHSGKILDRVTIPSPRGVAVHNGKIFLLSGTRLVQLNRDGAVERTVITSGLEDPIGLAIDHAGNFYITDRSRAQLHQVLMMQPPADFGIANRGGAQQVKVFSPQGQLIRTIGVKGGRPRNGAYNAAGLLDPRGICIGPGGHVWVASPAEDYQRLSVWNSQTGAMEEEFFNTRISSGQGQLTPNRKYMLFRHNDYSDSPGLTAYRIHLKKGTWYPAWHVSIALPDTMQPTVLRGNNHIFGRYAKAFGKQSPYLSFSGGMVRANNGKTYLYGGSFSIWLFNKKTDQPKLASVVYMHRVEKPRHGVYQGDYDQGPDNWFTWSDVNGTGKMADDGVRFTVKPPGMSKVAREFSWKLQPDLSILMLCPENQGLSHGQWRPFKWVIKRLAPRKILPDGVPIYDWADVKTIARLKVPSYVSGKGAWKGGAATTLGLLNTRGGGYNLWSQPRMAPGVNLMLPGIDGDGWWASRNWRNSPMRFNDAGIPAWLKLGRRASGLAKPGEMYYPWTVETDINGFCFVDDCISQTWVWTDHGLYIGHLYHDPSKQIRDGNSIFVESIGGYTYKIHGKVYNFMGDHGVFVHQVNLPKLTPIQGGVITITPAMAARAKPWDPDGPPPGKRPVYVARSIWNFVAQRQAAMQHHGQSDFHTRRITIDGKLTQAEWGGVKPMLLKLHGRVVARVKALFGANNLYLAYDVKDPYGFKNAGTELPDCPFTSGSYVSFSIGRNWNHPDRTHNDPGDVRVILARITGGKKPFKYQMAFWPLYRNKPANPQTITSPAASRHFDNIAPYPGLKWAYRLIPGGYTVEVKVPFRPLKIYHPAQPIGFDVAVGFANKAGTVRQAALCWDGQTESMVVDRPSSAALLPQTWGTLVFERSPGLGAASTGH
;
A
#
# COMPACT_ATOMS: atom_id res chain seq x y z
N MET A 1 -20.13 -42.68 39.91
CA MET A 1 -18.75 -42.32 39.47
C MET A 1 -18.12 -41.23 40.33
N LEU A 2 -18.73 -40.06 40.58
CA LEU A 2 -18.13 -39.04 41.46
C LEU A 2 -18.05 -39.46 42.95
N GLN A 3 -18.98 -40.29 43.44
CA GLN A 3 -18.92 -40.88 44.78
C GLN A 3 -17.87 -42.00 44.94
N MET A 4 -17.53 -42.73 43.86
CA MET A 4 -16.43 -43.71 43.89
C MET A 4 -15.06 -43.02 43.91
N PHE A 5 -14.93 -41.87 43.21
CA PHE A 5 -13.69 -41.10 43.18
C PHE A 5 -13.35 -40.45 44.54
N LEU A 6 -14.37 -40.09 45.33
CA LEU A 6 -14.19 -39.55 46.68
C LEU A 6 -13.81 -40.63 47.71
N LEU A 7 -14.25 -41.88 47.51
CA LEU A 7 -13.88 -43.03 48.36
C LEU A 7 -12.46 -43.55 48.07
N GLU A 8 -11.98 -43.47 46.82
CA GLU A 8 -10.59 -43.82 46.49
C GLU A 8 -9.58 -42.77 46.96
N TYR A 9 -9.93 -41.47 46.92
CA TYR A 9 -9.04 -40.39 47.39
C TYR A 9 -8.78 -40.47 48.90
N ASP A 10 -9.81 -40.85 49.68
CA ASP A 10 -9.72 -40.97 51.14
C ASP A 10 -8.90 -42.20 51.59
N ASN A 11 -8.98 -43.30 50.83
CA ASN A 11 -8.20 -44.51 51.08
C ASN A 11 -6.71 -44.37 50.73
N VAL A 12 -6.37 -43.57 49.72
CA VAL A 12 -4.97 -43.29 49.35
C VAL A 12 -4.31 -42.35 50.36
N MET A 13 -5.03 -41.33 50.86
CA MET A 13 -4.53 -40.43 51.90
C MET A 13 -4.34 -41.12 53.26
N LYS A 14 -5.24 -42.03 53.65
CA LYS A 14 -5.08 -42.84 54.86
C LYS A 14 -3.89 -43.80 54.79
N LYS A 15 -3.63 -44.42 53.63
CA LYS A 15 -2.44 -45.28 53.43
C LYS A 15 -1.12 -44.49 53.45
N ALA A 16 -1.12 -43.26 52.94
CA ALA A 16 0.06 -42.39 53.01
C ALA A 16 0.37 -41.94 54.45
N LEU A 17 -0.66 -41.69 55.28
CA LEU A 17 -0.48 -41.28 56.68
C LEU A 17 -0.06 -42.44 57.61
N MET A 18 -0.46 -43.68 57.32
CA MET A 18 -0.02 -44.85 58.10
C MET A 18 1.47 -45.17 57.94
N ALA A 19 2.09 -44.84 56.80
CA ALA A 19 3.52 -45.05 56.57
C ALA A 19 4.43 -44.14 57.42
N PHE A 20 3.87 -43.09 58.06
CA PHE A 20 4.59 -42.13 58.88
C PHE A 20 4.21 -42.15 60.39
N GLY A 21 3.44 -43.15 60.84
CA GLY A 21 3.34 -43.49 62.28
C GLY A 21 2.41 -42.64 63.16
N PHE A 22 1.36 -42.00 62.62
CA PHE A 22 0.41 -41.19 63.42
C PHE A 22 -1.05 -41.64 63.25
N PRO A 23 -1.59 -42.52 64.12
CA PRO A 23 -2.87 -43.18 63.84
C PRO A 23 -4.14 -42.47 64.36
N TRP A 24 -4.07 -41.31 65.04
CA TRP A 24 -5.25 -40.75 65.75
C TRP A 24 -5.42 -39.22 65.67
N TRP A 25 -5.16 -38.59 64.52
CA TRP A 25 -5.40 -37.14 64.35
C TRP A 25 -6.53 -36.83 63.35
N PRO A 26 -7.46 -35.90 63.65
CA PRO A 26 -8.42 -35.38 62.67
C PRO A 26 -7.70 -34.62 61.54
N ALA A 27 -8.13 -34.83 60.29
CA ALA A 27 -7.48 -34.35 59.06
C ALA A 27 -7.27 -32.81 58.96
N TRP A 28 -7.92 -32.00 59.79
CA TRP A 28 -7.74 -30.55 59.80
C TRP A 28 -6.50 -30.09 60.60
N MET A 29 -5.96 -30.91 61.52
CA MET A 29 -4.77 -30.57 62.32
C MET A 29 -3.44 -30.76 61.56
N ALA A 30 -3.39 -31.65 60.57
CA ALA A 30 -2.20 -31.80 59.70
C ALA A 30 -1.97 -30.57 58.81
N GLY A 31 -3.03 -29.81 58.48
CA GLY A 31 -2.93 -28.55 57.74
C GLY A 31 -2.27 -27.42 58.54
N LEU A 32 -2.36 -27.44 59.87
CA LEU A 32 -1.76 -26.43 60.75
C LEU A 32 -0.26 -26.65 60.98
N LEU A 33 0.21 -27.89 60.97
CA LEU A 33 1.64 -28.20 61.17
C LEU A 33 2.49 -27.94 59.90
N VAL A 34 1.92 -28.09 58.71
CA VAL A 34 2.56 -27.66 57.45
C VAL A 34 2.61 -26.14 57.33
N ALA A 35 1.62 -25.42 57.89
CA ALA A 35 1.64 -23.95 57.96
C ALA A 35 2.65 -23.42 59.02
N ALA A 36 2.86 -24.15 60.11
CA ALA A 36 3.83 -23.79 61.16
C ALA A 36 5.29 -24.04 60.77
N LEU A 37 5.59 -25.10 60.00
CA LEU A 37 6.95 -25.35 59.47
C LEU A 37 7.36 -24.38 58.35
N LEU A 38 6.40 -23.68 57.73
CA LEU A 38 6.66 -22.63 56.73
C LEU A 38 6.82 -21.21 57.32
N THR A 39 6.64 -21.05 58.63
CA THR A 39 6.70 -19.73 59.30
C THR A 39 7.84 -19.58 60.32
N GLY A 40 8.63 -20.64 60.55
CA GLY A 40 9.70 -20.67 61.56
C GLY A 40 11.13 -20.72 61.01
N ALA A 41 11.55 -19.79 60.15
CA ALA A 41 12.97 -19.52 59.92
C ALA A 41 13.18 -18.04 59.56
N LEU A 42 13.75 -17.33 60.52
CA LEU A 42 14.12 -15.91 60.49
C LEU A 42 14.95 -15.53 59.24
N VAL A 43 14.56 -14.45 58.57
CA VAL A 43 15.53 -13.56 57.93
C VAL A 43 15.38 -12.18 58.57
N LYS A 44 16.34 -11.87 59.45
CA LYS A 44 16.63 -10.53 59.93
C LYS A 44 16.74 -9.57 58.74
N ALA A 45 16.15 -8.39 58.90
CA ALA A 45 16.32 -7.26 58.02
C ALA A 45 17.81 -6.89 57.91
N VAL A 46 18.43 -7.26 56.79
CA VAL A 46 19.60 -6.57 56.26
C VAL A 46 19.06 -5.34 55.51
N PRO A 47 19.72 -4.16 55.58
CA PRO A 47 19.30 -2.98 54.82
C PRO A 47 19.16 -3.37 53.34
N PRO A 48 18.40 -2.63 52.51
CA PRO A 48 18.28 -2.99 51.10
C PRO A 48 19.69 -2.91 50.49
N ALA A 49 20.34 -4.07 50.37
CA ALA A 49 21.46 -4.24 49.48
C ALA A 49 20.95 -3.71 48.16
N ARG A 50 21.66 -2.73 47.58
CA ARG A 50 21.47 -2.31 46.20
C ARG A 50 21.07 -3.56 45.43
N ARG A 51 19.84 -3.61 44.90
CA ARG A 51 19.44 -4.69 43.98
C ARG A 51 20.68 -4.90 43.10
N PRO A 52 21.32 -6.09 43.08
CA PRO A 52 22.36 -6.30 42.10
C PRO A 52 21.70 -5.88 40.79
N ALA A 53 22.33 -4.94 40.08
CA ALA A 53 21.92 -4.66 38.71
C ALA A 53 21.69 -6.03 38.09
N ARG A 54 20.48 -6.31 37.57
CA ARG A 54 20.19 -7.58 36.90
C ARG A 54 21.46 -7.92 36.12
N PRO A 55 22.20 -9.01 36.42
CA PRO A 55 23.46 -9.24 35.73
C PRO A 55 23.12 -9.31 34.23
N GLY A 56 23.56 -8.27 33.51
CA GLY A 56 23.20 -8.04 32.11
C GLY A 56 23.57 -9.27 31.30
N VAL A 57 22.81 -9.63 30.27
CA VAL A 57 23.02 -9.13 28.89
C VAL A 57 24.51 -9.12 28.54
N ALA A 58 24.89 -9.74 27.43
CA ALA A 58 26.26 -10.05 27.01
C ALA A 58 27.32 -8.96 27.28
N GLU A 59 28.60 -9.36 27.36
CA GLU A 59 29.75 -8.44 27.54
C GLU A 59 29.54 -7.10 26.81
N PRO A 60 29.74 -5.96 27.51
CA PRO A 60 29.50 -4.65 26.92
C PRO A 60 30.37 -4.44 25.67
N ILE A 61 29.74 -3.96 24.61
CA ILE A 61 30.40 -3.62 23.35
C ILE A 61 30.93 -2.20 23.49
N HIS A 62 32.25 -2.07 23.44
CA HIS A 62 32.95 -0.79 23.54
C HIS A 62 33.37 -0.29 22.16
N LEU A 63 32.95 0.93 21.81
CA LEU A 63 33.21 1.55 20.51
C LEU A 63 33.81 2.94 20.68
N HIS A 64 34.73 3.31 19.79
CA HIS A 64 35.19 4.68 19.62
C HIS A 64 34.62 5.27 18.33
N ILE A 65 33.87 6.37 18.45
CA ILE A 65 33.21 7.05 17.32
C ILE A 65 34.08 8.21 16.84
N PRO A 66 34.43 8.26 15.53
CA PRO A 66 35.42 9.19 15.01
C PRO A 66 34.93 10.64 14.89
N GLY A 67 33.61 10.87 14.92
CA GLY A 67 33.04 12.20 14.66
C GLY A 67 31.54 12.28 14.89
N THR A 68 31.00 13.49 14.84
CA THR A 68 29.54 13.71 14.81
C THR A 68 28.98 13.26 13.46
N GLY A 69 27.99 12.37 13.49
CA GLY A 69 27.41 11.78 12.28
C GLY A 69 26.40 10.70 12.63
N PHE A 70 26.39 9.63 11.84
CA PHE A 70 25.48 8.49 12.00
C PHE A 70 26.28 7.20 12.11
N LEU A 71 25.78 6.26 12.90
CA LEU A 71 26.39 4.94 13.12
C LEU A 71 25.36 3.84 12.89
N SER A 72 25.75 2.86 12.08
CA SER A 72 25.06 1.58 11.95
C SER A 72 25.97 0.45 12.43
N LEU A 73 25.41 -0.52 13.14
CA LEU A 73 26.18 -1.57 13.83
C LEU A 73 25.41 -2.88 13.83
N GLY A 74 26.10 -3.99 13.56
CA GLY A 74 25.54 -5.33 13.57
C GLY A 74 26.48 -6.37 14.19
N VAL A 75 25.90 -7.51 14.57
CA VAL A 75 26.60 -8.69 15.08
C VAL A 75 26.60 -9.78 14.01
N TYR A 76 27.78 -10.32 13.74
CA TYR A 76 28.05 -11.29 12.68
C TYR A 76 28.55 -12.61 13.28
N ASN A 77 28.16 -13.74 12.69
CA ASN A 77 28.71 -15.06 13.06
C ASN A 77 30.09 -15.29 12.40
N ARG A 78 30.65 -16.50 12.58
CA ARG A 78 31.94 -16.89 11.98
C ARG A 78 31.91 -16.97 10.44
N GLN A 79 30.74 -17.14 9.84
CA GLN A 79 30.54 -17.17 8.39
C GLN A 79 30.27 -15.77 7.81
N ASP A 80 30.46 -14.73 8.60
CA ASP A 80 30.18 -13.34 8.24
C ASP A 80 28.70 -13.06 7.87
N THR A 81 27.80 -13.88 8.40
CA THR A 81 26.35 -13.65 8.29
C THR A 81 25.91 -12.62 9.31
N LEU A 82 25.19 -11.57 8.90
CA LEU A 82 24.50 -10.67 9.84
C LEU A 82 23.43 -11.44 10.62
N ILE A 83 23.59 -11.48 11.94
CA ILE A 83 22.70 -12.18 12.88
C ILE A 83 21.76 -11.21 13.61
N ARG A 84 22.25 -10.02 13.95
CA ARG A 84 21.51 -9.00 14.70
C ARG A 84 21.95 -7.60 14.32
N SER A 85 21.02 -6.74 13.91
CA SER A 85 21.19 -5.29 13.87
C SER A 85 21.09 -4.71 15.29
N LEU A 86 22.09 -3.93 15.69
CA LEU A 86 22.14 -3.26 16.99
C LEU A 86 21.78 -1.77 16.88
N LEU A 87 22.28 -1.10 15.83
CA LEU A 87 22.03 0.31 15.55
C LEU A 87 21.78 0.49 14.05
N ASP A 88 20.76 1.26 13.71
CA ASP A 88 20.40 1.60 12.34
C ASP A 88 20.47 3.11 12.15
N ALA A 89 21.52 3.59 11.46
CA ALA A 89 21.79 5.00 11.19
C ALA A 89 21.52 5.92 12.40
N LYS A 90 22.00 5.51 13.59
CA LYS A 90 21.75 6.25 14.83
C LYS A 90 22.62 7.51 14.84
N PRO A 91 22.05 8.71 15.11
CA PRO A 91 22.85 9.91 15.32
C PRO A 91 23.80 9.74 16.52
N VAL A 92 25.08 10.06 16.31
CA VAL A 92 26.15 9.93 17.32
C VAL A 92 27.06 11.15 17.32
N LYS A 93 27.75 11.39 18.45
CA LYS A 93 28.85 12.35 18.59
C LYS A 93 30.18 11.58 18.67
N ALA A 94 31.30 12.28 18.48
CA ALA A 94 32.63 11.73 18.70
C ALA A 94 32.81 11.22 20.14
N GLY A 95 33.60 10.16 20.32
CA GLY A 95 33.93 9.60 21.64
C GLY A 95 33.43 8.18 21.88
N ALA A 96 33.45 7.75 23.14
CA ALA A 96 33.14 6.38 23.53
C ALA A 96 31.62 6.09 23.52
N LEU A 97 31.25 4.92 23.02
CA LEU A 97 29.87 4.41 23.03
C LEU A 97 29.85 2.97 23.56
N ASN A 98 29.04 2.74 24.59
CA ASN A 98 28.84 1.42 25.20
C ASN A 98 27.46 0.87 24.83
N LEU A 99 27.41 -0.38 24.37
CA LEU A 99 26.18 -1.09 23.98
C LEU A 99 26.16 -2.48 24.58
N SER A 100 25.01 -3.16 24.53
CA SER A 100 24.87 -4.55 24.95
C SER A 100 23.96 -5.31 23.98
N TRP A 101 24.12 -6.62 23.93
CA TRP A 101 23.35 -7.52 23.07
C TRP A 101 22.64 -8.59 23.91
N ASP A 102 21.36 -8.81 23.63
CA ASP A 102 20.49 -9.77 24.33
C ASP A 102 20.72 -11.24 23.92
N ALA A 103 21.76 -11.51 23.13
CA ALA A 103 22.06 -12.84 22.58
C ALA A 103 20.90 -13.42 21.73
N THR A 104 20.12 -12.56 21.08
CA THR A 104 19.08 -12.96 20.11
C THR A 104 19.36 -12.42 18.70
N THR A 105 18.87 -13.14 17.70
CA THR A 105 18.91 -12.73 16.29
C THR A 105 17.92 -11.59 15.98
N ASP A 106 17.95 -11.01 14.78
CA ASP A 106 16.90 -10.10 14.27
C ASP A 106 15.51 -10.76 14.12
N LEU A 107 15.45 -12.08 14.32
CA LEU A 107 14.22 -12.86 14.35
C LEU A 107 13.72 -13.11 15.79
N GLY A 108 14.39 -12.53 16.79
CA GLY A 108 14.05 -12.71 18.20
C GLY A 108 14.36 -14.11 18.73
N VAL A 109 15.13 -14.91 18.01
CA VAL A 109 15.54 -16.27 18.40
C VAL A 109 16.88 -16.22 19.14
N PRO A 110 17.04 -16.94 20.28
CA PRO A 110 18.33 -17.12 20.93
C PRO A 110 19.41 -17.64 19.98
N VAL A 111 20.62 -17.09 20.07
CA VAL A 111 21.77 -17.62 19.31
C VAL A 111 22.37 -18.84 19.99
N VAL A 112 23.08 -19.65 19.20
CA VAL A 112 23.86 -20.77 19.75
C VAL A 112 25.12 -20.26 20.47
N PRO A 113 25.66 -21.01 21.44
CA PRO A 113 26.96 -20.68 22.03
C PRO A 113 28.05 -20.61 20.97
N GLY A 114 28.94 -19.62 21.07
CA GLY A 114 29.97 -19.40 20.06
C GLY A 114 30.58 -18.00 20.07
N ARG A 115 31.49 -17.75 19.12
CA ARG A 115 32.13 -16.44 18.91
C ARG A 115 31.40 -15.67 17.82
N TYR A 116 31.15 -14.39 18.08
CA TYR A 116 30.49 -13.44 17.19
C TYR A 116 31.32 -12.17 17.09
N HIS A 117 31.27 -11.48 15.96
CA HIS A 117 32.05 -10.26 15.71
C HIS A 117 31.13 -9.08 15.52
N VAL A 118 31.50 -7.92 16.05
CA VAL A 118 30.72 -6.69 15.90
C VAL A 118 31.36 -5.80 14.84
N ARG A 119 30.57 -5.40 13.84
CA ARG A 119 31.00 -4.51 12.76
C ARG A 119 29.99 -3.40 12.57
N GLY A 120 30.48 -2.23 12.17
CA GLY A 120 29.65 -1.08 11.90
C GLY A 120 30.23 -0.16 10.85
N VAL A 121 29.47 0.86 10.50
CA VAL A 121 29.89 1.93 9.61
C VAL A 121 29.44 3.26 10.18
N TRP A 122 30.35 4.23 10.16
CA TRP A 122 30.09 5.63 10.45
C TRP A 122 30.02 6.44 9.17
N PHE A 123 29.12 7.42 9.11
CA PHE A 123 29.01 8.34 7.99
C PHE A 123 28.51 9.71 8.44
N ALA A 124 29.06 10.78 7.85
CA ALA A 124 28.77 12.15 8.26
C ALA A 124 27.36 12.62 7.85
N LYS A 125 26.87 12.17 6.68
CA LYS A 125 25.57 12.53 6.11
C LYS A 125 24.88 11.28 5.58
N PRO A 126 23.56 11.13 5.73
CA PRO A 126 22.83 9.99 5.17
C PRO A 126 22.80 10.05 3.64
N VAL A 127 22.35 8.97 3.02
CA VAL A 127 22.04 8.93 1.58
C VAL A 127 21.01 10.02 1.21
N SER A 128 21.09 10.54 -0.01
CA SER A 128 20.14 11.55 -0.51
C SER A 128 19.82 11.36 -2.00
N ALA A 129 18.68 11.91 -2.41
CA ALA A 129 18.18 11.87 -3.78
C ALA A 129 17.95 13.29 -4.32
N LYS A 130 18.37 13.52 -5.58
CA LYS A 130 18.09 14.73 -6.35
C LYS A 130 17.15 14.38 -7.51
N TYR A 131 15.94 14.93 -7.48
CA TYR A 131 14.97 14.78 -8.57
C TYR A 131 15.52 15.32 -9.90
N ILE A 132 15.31 14.56 -10.98
CA ILE A 132 15.75 14.89 -12.34
C ILE A 132 14.54 15.12 -13.25
N MET A 133 13.61 14.16 -13.31
CA MET A 133 12.40 14.21 -14.14
C MET A 133 11.39 13.14 -13.71
N LYS A 134 10.14 13.26 -14.17
CA LYS A 134 9.14 12.18 -14.20
C LYS A 134 8.81 11.89 -15.65
N VAL A 135 8.98 10.65 -16.07
CA VAL A 135 8.76 10.23 -17.46
C VAL A 135 7.36 9.63 -17.61
N GLY A 136 6.71 9.93 -18.73
CA GLY A 136 5.36 9.44 -19.06
C GLY A 136 4.23 10.41 -18.67
N GLU A 137 4.51 11.48 -17.93
CA GLU A 137 3.53 12.50 -17.55
C GLU A 137 4.05 13.91 -17.83
N SER A 138 3.19 14.80 -18.36
CA SER A 138 3.56 16.18 -18.67
C SER A 138 3.69 17.12 -17.46
N GLY A 139 3.36 16.66 -16.24
CA GLY A 139 3.50 17.47 -15.03
C GLY A 139 4.96 17.66 -14.60
N ASN A 140 5.44 18.91 -14.53
CA ASN A 140 6.78 19.22 -14.06
C ASN A 140 6.76 20.39 -13.04
N PRO A 141 6.93 20.12 -11.73
CA PRO A 141 7.24 18.83 -11.11
C PRO A 141 6.01 17.90 -10.98
N PRO A 142 6.17 16.65 -10.55
CA PRO A 142 5.08 15.66 -10.57
C PRO A 142 4.00 15.85 -9.49
N TYR A 143 4.22 16.76 -8.55
CA TYR A 143 3.28 17.13 -7.50
C TYR A 143 2.66 18.49 -7.80
N THR A 144 1.48 18.75 -7.23
CA THR A 144 0.78 20.01 -7.43
C THR A 144 1.59 21.21 -6.92
N LEU A 145 1.73 22.21 -7.77
CA LEU A 145 2.21 23.54 -7.42
C LEU A 145 1.09 24.58 -7.59
N SER A 146 1.17 25.66 -6.84
CA SER A 146 0.31 26.86 -7.05
C SER A 146 0.58 27.53 -8.40
N THR A 147 1.74 27.27 -9.03
CA THR A 147 2.10 27.79 -10.35
C THR A 147 1.32 27.14 -11.49
N GLY A 148 0.61 26.02 -11.26
CA GLY A 148 -0.15 25.33 -12.31
C GLY A 148 0.67 24.43 -13.23
N LEU A 149 1.99 24.32 -13.01
CA LEU A 149 2.90 23.52 -13.85
C LEU A 149 3.05 22.06 -13.39
N GLY A 150 2.68 21.77 -12.14
CA GLY A 150 2.91 20.45 -11.54
C GLY A 150 1.64 19.64 -11.27
N GLY A 151 1.77 18.30 -11.26
CA GLY A 151 0.70 17.33 -11.00
C GLY A 151 -0.38 17.30 -12.10
N TRP A 152 -0.08 16.67 -13.23
CA TRP A 152 -0.95 16.66 -14.41
C TRP A 152 -1.74 15.34 -14.52
N GLY A 153 -2.90 15.35 -15.17
CA GLY A 153 -3.60 14.13 -15.57
C GLY A 153 -4.50 13.45 -14.52
N GLY A 154 -4.74 12.15 -14.75
CA GLY A 154 -5.37 11.22 -13.82
C GLY A 154 -4.31 10.29 -13.24
N CYS A 155 -4.71 9.15 -12.68
CA CYS A 155 -3.75 8.21 -12.14
C CYS A 155 -4.15 6.74 -12.40
N LEU A 156 -5.45 6.46 -12.54
CA LEU A 156 -5.95 5.13 -12.92
C LEU A 156 -6.66 5.07 -14.27
N GLY A 157 -7.17 6.17 -14.79
CA GLY A 157 -7.73 6.25 -16.14
C GLY A 157 -7.04 7.28 -17.01
N GLY A 158 -7.23 7.14 -18.32
CA GLY A 158 -6.73 8.05 -19.33
C GLY A 158 -7.62 9.28 -19.51
N PRO A 159 -7.27 10.22 -20.40
CA PRO A 159 -8.14 11.32 -20.77
C PRO A 159 -9.37 10.79 -21.52
N GLU A 160 -10.55 10.93 -20.91
CA GLU A 160 -11.83 10.46 -21.48
C GLU A 160 -12.51 11.59 -22.25
N ALA A 161 -12.53 12.78 -21.67
CA ALA A 161 -13.22 13.93 -22.23
C ALA A 161 -12.42 15.23 -22.07
N VAL A 162 -12.81 16.21 -22.90
CA VAL A 162 -12.35 17.59 -22.81
C VAL A 162 -13.51 18.52 -23.15
N CYS A 163 -13.67 19.59 -22.39
CA CYS A 163 -14.71 20.60 -22.64
C CYS A 163 -14.16 22.02 -22.50
N SER A 164 -14.81 22.98 -23.13
CA SER A 164 -14.31 24.36 -23.27
C SER A 164 -15.45 25.38 -23.20
N ASN A 165 -15.15 26.59 -22.72
CA ASN A 165 -16.00 27.77 -22.85
C ASN A 165 -15.45 28.77 -23.90
N GLY A 166 -14.49 28.33 -24.73
CA GLY A 166 -13.78 29.15 -25.71
C GLY A 166 -12.64 30.00 -25.13
N LYS A 167 -12.52 30.12 -23.80
CA LYS A 167 -11.45 30.87 -23.12
C LYS A 167 -10.47 29.97 -22.38
N GLN A 168 -10.96 28.82 -21.93
CA GLN A 168 -10.23 27.82 -21.16
C GLN A 168 -10.77 26.42 -21.52
N VAL A 169 -9.96 25.41 -21.24
CA VAL A 169 -10.35 24.00 -21.41
C VAL A 169 -10.35 23.29 -20.06
N VAL A 170 -11.12 22.20 -19.94
CA VAL A 170 -11.07 21.28 -18.81
C VAL A 170 -10.76 19.89 -19.35
N GLY A 171 -9.61 19.34 -18.95
CA GLY A 171 -9.26 17.94 -19.18
C GLY A 171 -9.92 17.06 -18.13
N ILE A 172 -10.59 16.00 -18.57
CA ILE A 172 -11.33 15.05 -17.73
C ILE A 172 -10.68 13.68 -17.91
N PHE A 173 -10.00 13.22 -16.86
CA PHE A 173 -9.30 11.95 -16.80
C PHE A 173 -10.11 10.95 -16.00
N GLY A 174 -10.23 9.74 -16.55
CA GLY A 174 -10.88 8.64 -15.86
C GLY A 174 -10.14 8.31 -14.57
N CYS A 175 -10.89 7.92 -13.55
CA CYS A 175 -10.49 7.35 -12.26
C CYS A 175 -9.21 7.90 -11.60
N VAL A 176 -9.37 8.39 -10.37
CA VAL A 176 -8.23 8.83 -9.55
C VAL A 176 -8.28 8.14 -8.21
N GLU A 177 -7.15 7.56 -7.84
CA GLU A 177 -6.85 7.03 -6.51
C GLU A 177 -5.92 7.98 -5.73
N ASN A 178 -5.08 8.73 -6.43
CA ASN A 178 -4.12 9.64 -5.82
C ASN A 178 -4.79 10.95 -5.37
N PRO A 179 -4.90 11.23 -4.06
CA PRO A 179 -5.52 12.45 -3.55
C PRO A 179 -4.71 13.72 -3.84
N LEU A 180 -3.47 13.61 -4.35
CA LEU A 180 -2.65 14.72 -4.82
C LEU A 180 -2.96 15.10 -6.27
N ASN A 181 -3.67 14.24 -7.01
CA ASN A 181 -4.18 14.54 -8.33
C ASN A 181 -5.72 14.60 -8.29
N THR A 182 -6.35 15.33 -9.19
CA THR A 182 -7.82 15.49 -9.21
C THR A 182 -8.45 14.80 -10.41
N GLY A 183 -7.70 14.59 -11.49
CA GLY A 183 -8.25 14.06 -12.73
C GLY A 183 -9.24 14.98 -13.45
N VAL A 184 -9.56 16.16 -12.89
CA VAL A 184 -10.38 17.18 -13.55
C VAL A 184 -9.66 18.52 -13.41
N GLN A 185 -9.11 18.99 -14.53
CA GLN A 185 -8.13 20.07 -14.53
C GLN A 185 -8.51 21.14 -15.55
N ARG A 186 -8.81 22.35 -15.08
CA ARG A 186 -9.03 23.53 -15.93
C ARG A 186 -7.69 24.13 -16.31
N MET A 187 -7.50 24.38 -17.60
CA MET A 187 -6.24 24.83 -18.20
C MET A 187 -6.47 26.05 -19.10
N ASP A 188 -5.43 26.87 -19.21
CA ASP A 188 -5.36 27.93 -20.23
C ASP A 188 -4.92 27.38 -21.59
N ALA A 189 -4.72 28.27 -22.58
CA ALA A 189 -4.32 27.91 -23.94
C ALA A 189 -2.98 27.15 -24.01
N ALA A 190 -2.07 27.38 -23.07
CA ALA A 190 -0.77 26.73 -23.01
C ALA A 190 -0.80 25.41 -22.20
N GLY A 191 -1.98 24.97 -21.75
CA GLY A 191 -2.13 23.78 -20.91
C GLY A 191 -1.71 23.99 -19.46
N LYS A 192 -1.46 25.23 -19.02
CA LYS A 192 -1.15 25.52 -17.61
C LYS A 192 -2.42 25.39 -16.77
N ILE A 193 -2.34 24.64 -15.68
CA ILE A 193 -3.50 24.34 -14.84
C ILE A 193 -3.86 25.56 -13.98
N VAL A 194 -5.06 26.07 -14.18
CA VAL A 194 -5.63 27.24 -13.46
C VAL A 194 -6.76 26.85 -12.49
N GLY A 195 -7.25 25.60 -12.54
CA GLY A 195 -8.26 25.10 -11.62
C GLY A 195 -8.27 23.57 -11.52
N ARG A 196 -8.73 23.05 -10.37
CA ARG A 196 -8.76 21.61 -10.07
C ARG A 196 -10.03 21.25 -9.32
N TYR A 197 -10.67 20.14 -9.69
CA TYR A 197 -11.97 19.76 -9.13
C TYR A 197 -11.95 18.34 -8.56
N TYR A 198 -12.34 18.19 -7.30
CA TYR A 198 -12.50 16.89 -6.64
C TYR A 198 -13.92 16.37 -6.85
N THR A 199 -14.02 15.09 -7.15
CA THR A 199 -15.29 14.40 -7.36
C THR A 199 -15.86 13.80 -6.07
N PHE A 200 -16.99 13.10 -6.18
CA PHE A 200 -17.83 12.73 -5.04
C PHE A 200 -17.53 11.36 -4.45
N PHE A 201 -17.05 10.43 -5.28
CA PHE A 201 -16.88 9.03 -4.89
C PHE A 201 -15.42 8.60 -5.03
N PRO A 202 -14.93 7.72 -4.15
CA PRO A 202 -13.64 7.07 -4.35
C PRO A 202 -13.76 6.07 -5.51
N TRP A 203 -12.73 5.97 -6.36
CA TRP A 203 -12.74 5.07 -7.53
C TRP A 203 -13.92 5.31 -8.47
N ASP A 204 -14.37 6.55 -8.50
CA ASP A 204 -15.34 7.05 -9.46
C ASP A 204 -14.75 7.01 -10.86
N VAL A 205 -15.60 7.11 -11.89
CA VAL A 205 -15.05 7.60 -13.14
C VAL A 205 -15.94 8.52 -13.95
N ARG A 206 -15.21 9.46 -14.52
CA ARG A 206 -15.58 10.73 -15.09
C ARG A 206 -15.66 10.54 -16.59
N LEU A 207 -16.85 10.74 -17.13
CA LEU A 207 -17.17 10.35 -18.50
C LEU A 207 -17.18 11.55 -19.45
N ALA A 208 -17.85 12.63 -19.05
CA ALA A 208 -18.02 13.82 -19.88
C ALA A 208 -18.21 15.08 -19.03
N GLY A 209 -18.04 16.25 -19.63
CA GLY A 209 -18.27 17.52 -18.96
C GLY A 209 -18.75 18.63 -19.89
N ALA A 210 -19.37 19.65 -19.30
CA ALA A 210 -19.76 20.88 -19.97
C ALA A 210 -19.27 22.09 -19.17
N LEU A 211 -18.58 23.01 -19.84
CA LEU A 211 -18.05 24.22 -19.22
C LEU A 211 -18.83 25.45 -19.67
N THR A 212 -19.20 26.29 -18.71
CA THR A 212 -19.73 27.64 -18.92
C THR A 212 -18.80 28.64 -18.25
N ASP A 213 -19.02 29.94 -18.48
CA ASP A 213 -18.26 30.99 -17.80
C ASP A 213 -18.39 31.00 -16.28
N ARG A 214 -19.39 30.31 -15.71
CA ARG A 214 -19.63 30.28 -14.25
C ARG A 214 -19.55 28.90 -13.62
N HIS A 215 -19.80 27.85 -14.38
CA HIS A 215 -19.95 26.50 -13.85
C HIS A 215 -19.31 25.45 -14.74
N LEU A 216 -18.76 24.43 -14.10
CA LEU A 216 -18.46 23.14 -14.69
C LEU A 216 -19.55 22.14 -14.28
N TYR A 217 -20.07 21.41 -15.27
CA TYR A 217 -20.91 20.23 -15.06
C TYR A 217 -20.12 18.98 -15.44
N LEU A 218 -20.21 17.94 -14.62
CA LEU A 218 -19.44 16.71 -14.80
C LEU A 218 -20.36 15.49 -14.69
N ALA A 219 -20.37 14.64 -15.71
CA ALA A 219 -20.97 13.32 -15.64
C ALA A 219 -19.98 12.35 -14.98
N ASP A 220 -20.37 11.84 -13.82
CA ASP A 220 -19.52 11.00 -12.96
C ASP A 220 -20.27 9.73 -12.55
N THR A 221 -19.56 8.61 -12.47
CA THR A 221 -20.14 7.31 -12.16
C THR A 221 -19.49 6.67 -10.95
N TRP A 222 -20.32 5.97 -10.17
CA TRP A 222 -19.85 5.16 -9.05
C TRP A 222 -20.21 3.69 -9.28
N PHE A 223 -19.21 2.89 -9.66
CA PHE A 223 -19.39 1.48 -10.03
C PHE A 223 -19.98 0.63 -8.92
N ALA A 224 -19.42 0.73 -7.71
CA ALA A 224 -19.86 -0.07 -6.57
C ALA A 224 -21.33 0.25 -6.20
N GLY A 225 -21.74 1.51 -6.36
CA GLY A 225 -23.11 1.93 -6.13
C GLY A 225 -24.04 1.81 -7.34
N LYS A 226 -23.53 1.49 -8.53
CA LYS A 226 -24.26 1.48 -9.81
C LYS A 226 -25.01 2.79 -10.09
N ARG A 227 -24.30 3.93 -9.97
CA ARG A 227 -24.90 5.27 -10.10
C ARG A 227 -24.21 6.09 -11.18
N LEU A 228 -25.00 6.82 -11.96
CA LEU A 228 -24.56 7.92 -12.81
C LEU A 228 -25.09 9.23 -12.23
N VAL A 229 -24.23 10.20 -11.96
CA VAL A 229 -24.61 11.51 -11.44
C VAL A 229 -24.10 12.63 -12.33
N ILE A 230 -24.77 13.79 -12.24
CA ILE A 230 -24.19 15.05 -12.72
C ILE A 230 -23.74 15.86 -11.51
N GLY A 231 -22.44 16.15 -11.43
CA GLY A 231 -21.88 17.13 -10.52
C GLY A 231 -21.98 18.55 -11.07
N LYS A 232 -22.23 19.53 -10.20
CA LYS A 232 -22.15 20.97 -10.51
C LYS A 232 -21.09 21.62 -9.64
N TYR A 233 -20.20 22.38 -10.28
CA TYR A 233 -19.11 23.12 -9.66
C TYR A 233 -19.22 24.58 -10.05
N ASP A 234 -19.09 25.49 -9.09
CA ASP A 234 -18.74 26.88 -9.41
C ASP A 234 -17.30 26.90 -9.91
N ILE A 235 -17.01 27.71 -10.93
CA ILE A 235 -15.77 27.56 -11.70
C ILE A 235 -14.49 27.73 -10.85
N ASP A 236 -14.56 28.52 -9.79
CA ASP A 236 -13.43 28.77 -8.86
C ASP A 236 -13.51 27.93 -7.57
N ALA A 237 -14.54 27.07 -7.45
CA ALA A 237 -14.70 26.16 -6.33
C ALA A 237 -14.15 24.77 -6.67
N SER A 238 -13.14 24.33 -5.92
CA SER A 238 -12.52 23.00 -6.12
C SER A 238 -13.42 21.81 -5.74
N ARG A 239 -14.55 22.05 -5.08
CA ARG A 239 -15.54 21.01 -4.74
C ARG A 239 -16.92 21.42 -5.22
N GLY A 240 -17.61 20.46 -5.82
CA GLY A 240 -18.96 20.63 -6.33
C GLY A 240 -20.01 20.03 -5.41
N LYS A 241 -21.24 20.00 -5.92
CA LYS A 241 -22.36 19.24 -5.36
C LYS A 241 -22.96 18.32 -6.41
N ILE A 242 -23.49 17.19 -5.99
CA ILE A 242 -24.30 16.34 -6.87
C ILE A 242 -25.57 17.14 -7.20
N LEU A 243 -25.78 17.43 -8.48
CA LEU A 243 -26.96 18.12 -8.98
C LEU A 243 -28.13 17.15 -9.17
N VAL A 244 -27.87 15.97 -9.75
CA VAL A 244 -28.89 14.95 -10.03
C VAL A 244 -28.28 13.55 -10.11
N ASN A 245 -29.07 12.54 -9.75
CA ASN A 245 -28.80 11.13 -10.02
C ASN A 245 -29.64 10.70 -11.23
N ILE A 246 -28.99 10.16 -12.26
CA ILE A 246 -29.63 9.81 -13.54
C ILE A 246 -30.13 8.36 -13.46
N PRO A 247 -31.41 8.10 -13.76
CA PRO A 247 -31.99 6.76 -13.69
C PRO A 247 -31.62 5.96 -14.94
N VAL A 248 -30.45 5.33 -14.90
CA VAL A 248 -29.89 4.51 -15.98
C VAL A 248 -30.20 3.02 -15.81
N GLY A 249 -30.15 2.28 -16.92
CA GLY A 249 -30.34 0.83 -16.94
C GLY A 249 -29.23 0.03 -16.25
N ASN A 250 -29.52 -1.24 -15.98
CA ASN A 250 -28.54 -2.20 -15.48
C ASN A 250 -27.84 -2.89 -16.67
N HIS A 251 -26.83 -2.23 -17.21
CA HIS A 251 -25.97 -2.83 -18.23
C HIS A 251 -24.75 -3.46 -17.61
N TYR A 252 -24.31 -4.56 -18.20
CA TYR A 252 -23.14 -5.29 -17.72
C TYR A 252 -22.19 -5.56 -18.87
N SER A 253 -20.89 -5.47 -18.57
CA SER A 253 -19.89 -5.89 -19.50
C SER A 253 -20.09 -7.37 -19.87
N LYS A 254 -19.89 -7.72 -21.13
CA LYS A 254 -20.18 -9.04 -21.72
C LYS A 254 -18.91 -9.80 -22.06
N VAL A 255 -17.77 -9.13 -22.02
CA VAL A 255 -16.52 -9.53 -22.65
C VAL A 255 -15.33 -9.01 -21.83
N GLY A 256 -14.17 -9.65 -21.94
CA GLY A 256 -12.92 -9.18 -21.31
C GLY A 256 -12.87 -9.32 -19.78
N THR A 257 -11.87 -8.68 -19.18
CA THR A 257 -11.54 -8.76 -17.74
C THR A 257 -12.67 -8.27 -16.83
N TRP A 258 -13.60 -7.47 -17.37
CA TRP A 258 -14.67 -6.82 -16.62
C TRP A 258 -16.06 -7.41 -16.84
N LYS A 259 -16.20 -8.53 -17.56
CA LYS A 259 -17.51 -9.14 -17.82
C LYS A 259 -18.30 -9.34 -16.50
N GLY A 260 -19.59 -9.04 -16.53
CA GLY A 260 -20.47 -9.08 -15.36
C GLY A 260 -20.38 -7.85 -14.45
N ASN A 261 -19.43 -6.93 -14.64
CA ASN A 261 -19.42 -5.65 -13.92
C ASN A 261 -20.44 -4.69 -14.54
N TRP A 262 -21.10 -3.91 -13.69
CA TRP A 262 -22.04 -2.88 -14.13
C TRP A 262 -21.30 -1.81 -14.92
N ILE A 263 -21.89 -1.35 -16.02
CA ILE A 263 -21.31 -0.32 -16.89
C ILE A 263 -22.34 0.74 -17.26
N CYS A 264 -21.84 1.94 -17.53
CA CYS A 264 -22.59 3.06 -18.05
C CYS A 264 -21.65 3.87 -18.94
N ASP A 265 -22.18 4.47 -20.00
CA ASP A 265 -21.37 5.16 -21.00
C ASP A 265 -22.03 6.47 -21.45
N VAL A 266 -21.23 7.53 -21.45
CA VAL A 266 -21.62 8.92 -21.75
C VAL A 266 -20.45 9.57 -22.50
N GLU A 267 -20.64 9.82 -23.80
CA GLU A 267 -19.59 10.34 -24.70
C GLU A 267 -19.67 11.87 -24.88
N GLY A 268 -20.62 12.54 -24.20
CA GLY A 268 -20.79 13.98 -24.29
C GLY A 268 -21.72 14.54 -23.22
N LEU A 269 -21.56 15.83 -22.94
CA LEU A 269 -22.47 16.60 -22.09
C LEU A 269 -22.48 18.03 -22.64
N ALA A 270 -23.67 18.57 -22.90
CA ALA A 270 -23.81 19.95 -23.37
C ALA A 270 -24.81 20.72 -22.52
N VAL A 271 -24.64 22.04 -22.48
CA VAL A 271 -25.53 22.96 -21.78
C VAL A 271 -26.07 24.00 -22.76
N ASN A 272 -27.39 24.21 -22.76
CA ASN A 272 -28.05 25.23 -23.56
C ASN A 272 -29.22 25.82 -22.77
N GLN A 273 -29.27 27.16 -22.64
CA GLN A 273 -30.41 27.90 -22.07
C GLN A 273 -31.02 27.28 -20.80
N GLY A 274 -30.17 26.95 -19.82
CA GLY A 274 -30.60 26.38 -18.53
C GLY A 274 -30.93 24.89 -18.54
N ARG A 275 -30.62 24.16 -19.63
CA ARG A 275 -30.80 22.71 -19.77
C ARG A 275 -29.47 22.02 -20.08
N LEU A 276 -29.29 20.83 -19.53
CA LEU A 276 -28.21 19.90 -19.81
C LEU A 276 -28.74 18.77 -20.68
N TYR A 277 -27.94 18.35 -21.66
CA TYR A 277 -28.24 17.28 -22.59
C TYR A 277 -27.21 16.17 -22.34
N LEU A 278 -27.69 15.04 -21.80
CA LEU A 278 -26.87 13.92 -21.37
C LEU A 278 -27.26 12.66 -22.17
N PRO A 279 -26.54 12.37 -23.26
CA PRO A 279 -26.69 11.11 -24.00
C PRO A 279 -26.09 9.94 -23.21
N VAL A 280 -26.89 8.91 -22.99
CA VAL A 280 -26.48 7.66 -22.33
C VAL A 280 -26.54 6.55 -23.36
N LEU A 281 -25.37 6.10 -23.80
CA LEU A 281 -25.21 5.26 -24.97
C LEU A 281 -25.95 3.93 -24.83
N LEU A 282 -25.69 3.21 -23.73
CA LEU A 282 -26.21 1.85 -23.51
C LEU A 282 -27.72 1.82 -23.27
N ASP A 283 -28.30 2.94 -22.87
CA ASP A 283 -29.75 3.09 -22.68
C ASP A 283 -30.47 3.47 -23.97
N ASN A 284 -29.77 3.84 -25.04
CA ASN A 284 -30.34 4.51 -26.22
C ASN A 284 -31.22 5.72 -25.82
N ARG A 285 -30.72 6.52 -24.87
CA ARG A 285 -31.48 7.63 -24.28
C ARG A 285 -30.70 8.93 -24.26
N LEU A 286 -31.41 10.02 -24.51
CA LEU A 286 -31.00 11.38 -24.19
C LEU A 286 -31.80 11.86 -22.98
N PHE A 287 -31.10 12.22 -21.91
CA PHE A 287 -31.72 12.89 -20.76
C PHE A 287 -31.58 14.40 -20.89
N VAL A 288 -32.70 15.12 -20.74
CA VAL A 288 -32.72 16.58 -20.67
C VAL A 288 -32.96 16.99 -19.22
N VAL A 289 -32.03 17.76 -18.64
CA VAL A 289 -32.02 18.08 -17.20
C VAL A 289 -31.96 19.59 -17.01
N ASN A 290 -32.75 20.15 -16.09
CA ASN A 290 -32.61 21.54 -15.70
C ASN A 290 -31.28 21.78 -14.96
N SER A 291 -30.42 22.67 -15.50
CA SER A 291 -29.05 22.88 -15.00
C SER A 291 -28.98 23.57 -13.63
N HIS A 292 -30.09 24.14 -13.15
CA HIS A 292 -30.17 24.85 -11.87
C HIS A 292 -30.71 23.96 -10.75
N SER A 293 -31.83 23.29 -11.01
CA SER A 293 -32.55 22.47 -10.04
C SER A 293 -32.17 20.98 -10.06
N GLY A 294 -31.57 20.50 -11.16
CA GLY A 294 -31.33 19.07 -11.37
C GLY A 294 -32.58 18.27 -11.74
N LYS A 295 -33.74 18.92 -11.92
CA LYS A 295 -34.97 18.25 -12.36
C LYS A 295 -34.77 17.65 -13.75
N ILE A 296 -35.01 16.34 -13.91
CA ILE A 296 -35.10 15.70 -15.23
C ILE A 296 -36.37 16.21 -15.90
N LEU A 297 -36.21 16.91 -17.02
CA LEU A 297 -37.30 17.49 -17.80
C LEU A 297 -37.83 16.49 -18.82
N ASP A 298 -36.92 15.76 -19.48
CA ASP A 298 -37.29 14.86 -20.56
C ASP A 298 -36.37 13.64 -20.68
N ARG A 299 -36.88 12.60 -21.35
CA ARG A 299 -36.17 11.34 -21.63
C ARG A 299 -36.52 10.86 -23.04
N VAL A 300 -35.66 11.20 -24.00
CA VAL A 300 -35.91 10.92 -25.42
C VAL A 300 -35.20 9.64 -25.83
N THR A 301 -35.91 8.74 -26.51
CA THR A 301 -35.30 7.54 -27.10
C THR A 301 -34.58 7.93 -28.39
N ILE A 302 -33.26 7.77 -28.41
CA ILE A 302 -32.42 8.07 -29.58
C ILE A 302 -31.44 6.91 -29.75
N PRO A 303 -31.34 6.29 -30.94
CA PRO A 303 -30.42 5.18 -31.16
C PRO A 303 -28.96 5.59 -31.02
N SER A 304 -28.19 4.83 -30.25
CA SER A 304 -26.75 4.98 -30.03
C SER A 304 -26.29 6.44 -29.88
N PRO A 305 -26.84 7.19 -28.90
CA PRO A 305 -26.55 8.61 -28.73
C PRO A 305 -25.15 8.77 -28.12
N ARG A 306 -24.32 9.64 -28.72
CA ARG A 306 -22.90 9.83 -28.34
C ARG A 306 -22.58 11.30 -28.08
N GLY A 307 -21.62 11.91 -28.78
CA GLY A 307 -21.26 13.32 -28.59
C GLY A 307 -22.42 14.28 -28.86
N VAL A 308 -22.56 15.29 -28.01
CA VAL A 308 -23.56 16.35 -28.10
C VAL A 308 -22.88 17.72 -27.99
N ALA A 309 -23.30 18.67 -28.82
CA ALA A 309 -22.76 20.03 -28.82
C ALA A 309 -23.86 21.05 -29.12
N VAL A 310 -23.58 22.32 -28.78
CA VAL A 310 -24.51 23.43 -28.95
C VAL A 310 -23.82 24.54 -29.73
N HIS A 311 -24.51 25.10 -30.71
CA HIS A 311 -24.03 26.25 -31.47
C HIS A 311 -25.20 27.17 -31.80
N ASN A 312 -25.07 28.46 -31.48
CA ASN A 312 -26.13 29.47 -31.67
C ASN A 312 -27.51 29.03 -31.18
N GLY A 313 -27.55 28.42 -29.99
CA GLY A 313 -28.79 27.92 -29.36
C GLY A 313 -29.37 26.64 -29.97
N LYS A 314 -28.81 26.12 -31.06
CA LYS A 314 -29.21 24.84 -31.68
C LYS A 314 -28.41 23.69 -31.06
N ILE A 315 -29.06 22.54 -30.89
CA ILE A 315 -28.48 21.34 -30.28
C ILE A 315 -28.20 20.32 -31.38
N PHE A 316 -27.01 19.74 -31.37
CA PHE A 316 -26.59 18.71 -32.31
C PHE A 316 -26.12 17.48 -31.54
N LEU A 317 -26.52 16.31 -32.01
CA LEU A 317 -26.24 15.02 -31.37
C LEU A 317 -25.81 13.98 -32.40
N LEU A 318 -24.78 13.21 -32.08
CA LEU A 318 -24.42 12.01 -32.83
C LEU A 318 -25.38 10.86 -32.47
N SER A 319 -26.05 10.28 -33.48
CA SER A 319 -26.94 9.12 -33.35
C SER A 319 -26.53 8.04 -34.35
N GLY A 320 -25.92 6.96 -33.84
CA GLY A 320 -25.28 5.94 -34.67
C GLY A 320 -24.15 6.58 -35.52
N THR A 321 -24.29 6.52 -36.85
CA THR A 321 -23.32 7.10 -37.81
C THR A 321 -23.80 8.43 -38.42
N ARG A 322 -24.77 9.10 -37.78
CA ARG A 322 -25.39 10.33 -38.28
C ARG A 322 -25.25 11.47 -37.28
N LEU A 323 -25.26 12.70 -37.79
CA LEU A 323 -25.41 13.90 -36.97
C LEU A 323 -26.84 14.43 -37.14
N VAL A 324 -27.56 14.59 -36.03
CA VAL A 324 -28.92 15.13 -36.01
C VAL A 324 -28.98 16.46 -35.28
N GLN A 325 -29.84 17.36 -35.76
CA GLN A 325 -30.23 18.57 -35.04
C GLN A 325 -31.46 18.28 -34.20
N LEU A 326 -31.46 18.73 -32.95
CA LEU A 326 -32.55 18.54 -31.99
C LEU A 326 -33.22 19.88 -31.66
N ASN A 327 -34.51 19.80 -31.33
CA ASN A 327 -35.22 20.88 -30.67
C ASN A 327 -34.82 20.96 -29.18
N ARG A 328 -35.38 21.93 -28.45
CA ARG A 328 -35.08 22.17 -27.03
C ARG A 328 -35.44 21.03 -26.07
N ASP A 329 -36.42 20.20 -26.44
CA ASP A 329 -36.86 19.05 -25.65
C ASP A 329 -36.14 17.75 -26.06
N GLY A 330 -35.27 17.83 -27.07
CA GLY A 330 -34.41 16.74 -27.51
C GLY A 330 -34.99 15.91 -28.66
N ALA A 331 -36.14 16.29 -29.23
CA ALA A 331 -36.69 15.62 -30.41
C ALA A 331 -35.90 15.98 -31.67
N VAL A 332 -35.72 15.00 -32.56
CA VAL A 332 -34.97 15.17 -33.81
C VAL A 332 -35.77 16.04 -34.79
N GLU A 333 -35.20 17.17 -35.20
CA GLU A 333 -35.81 18.06 -36.21
C GLU A 333 -35.38 17.68 -37.62
N ARG A 334 -34.08 17.39 -37.80
CA ARG A 334 -33.51 17.00 -39.10
C ARG A 334 -32.17 16.29 -38.94
N THR A 335 -31.79 15.54 -39.97
CA THR A 335 -30.43 14.98 -40.09
C THR A 335 -29.54 15.95 -40.86
N VAL A 336 -28.35 16.24 -40.35
CA VAL A 336 -27.38 17.16 -40.96
C VAL A 336 -26.30 16.40 -41.73
N ILE A 337 -25.78 15.32 -41.15
CA ILE A 337 -24.78 14.45 -41.79
C ILE A 337 -25.38 13.05 -41.93
N THR A 338 -25.43 12.54 -43.16
CA THR A 338 -26.01 11.23 -43.51
C THR A 338 -24.96 10.19 -43.88
N SER A 339 -23.75 10.60 -44.26
CA SER A 339 -22.68 9.73 -44.75
C SER A 339 -21.29 10.24 -44.37
N GLY A 340 -20.27 9.37 -44.49
CA GLY A 340 -18.88 9.72 -44.25
C GLY A 340 -18.40 9.55 -42.81
N LEU A 341 -19.26 9.10 -41.89
CA LEU A 341 -18.91 8.72 -40.52
C LEU A 341 -18.96 7.20 -40.35
N GLU A 342 -17.99 6.63 -39.63
CA GLU A 342 -17.89 5.18 -39.40
C GLU A 342 -18.20 4.81 -37.95
N ASP A 343 -17.49 5.41 -36.99
CA ASP A 343 -17.68 5.26 -35.55
C ASP A 343 -17.49 6.63 -34.84
N PRO A 344 -18.43 7.57 -35.03
CA PRO A 344 -18.29 8.92 -34.51
C PRO A 344 -18.51 8.97 -33.00
N ILE A 345 -17.63 9.63 -32.24
CA ILE A 345 -17.67 9.63 -30.76
C ILE A 345 -17.98 11.01 -30.20
N GLY A 346 -17.01 11.91 -30.31
CA GLY A 346 -17.08 13.27 -29.80
C GLY A 346 -17.51 14.25 -30.88
N LEU A 347 -18.15 15.34 -30.46
CA LEU A 347 -18.64 16.40 -31.33
C LEU A 347 -18.23 17.76 -30.77
N ALA A 348 -17.63 18.59 -31.61
CA ALA A 348 -17.38 20.00 -31.34
C ALA A 348 -17.79 20.86 -32.53
N ILE A 349 -18.08 22.14 -32.29
CA ILE A 349 -18.52 23.09 -33.33
C ILE A 349 -17.71 24.37 -33.18
N ASP A 350 -17.11 24.84 -34.27
CA ASP A 350 -16.37 26.10 -34.28
C ASP A 350 -17.29 27.33 -34.43
N HIS A 351 -16.70 28.53 -34.46
CA HIS A 351 -17.45 29.78 -34.58
C HIS A 351 -18.16 29.93 -35.94
N ALA A 352 -17.65 29.30 -37.00
CA ALA A 352 -18.27 29.30 -38.32
C ALA A 352 -19.39 28.25 -38.46
N GLY A 353 -19.58 27.40 -37.45
CA GLY A 353 -20.58 26.33 -37.45
C GLY A 353 -20.10 25.03 -38.10
N ASN A 354 -18.79 24.88 -38.35
CA ASN A 354 -18.24 23.61 -38.85
C ASN A 354 -18.24 22.56 -37.73
N PHE A 355 -18.59 21.32 -38.08
CA PHE A 355 -18.63 20.20 -37.15
C PHE A 355 -17.31 19.43 -37.15
N TYR A 356 -16.70 19.28 -35.98
CA TYR A 356 -15.50 18.49 -35.75
C TYR A 356 -15.89 17.21 -35.02
N ILE A 357 -15.68 16.07 -35.66
CA ILE A 357 -16.14 14.78 -35.16
C ILE A 357 -14.97 13.82 -35.05
N THR A 358 -14.71 13.28 -33.87
CA THR A 358 -13.73 12.20 -33.70
C THR A 358 -14.33 10.90 -34.24
N ASP A 359 -13.64 10.25 -35.19
CA ASP A 359 -14.10 9.04 -35.85
C ASP A 359 -13.05 7.93 -35.73
N ARG A 360 -13.40 6.89 -34.94
CA ARG A 360 -12.47 5.80 -34.56
C ARG A 360 -12.42 4.64 -35.54
N SER A 361 -13.32 4.63 -36.53
CA SER A 361 -13.62 3.48 -37.40
C SER A 361 -14.26 2.27 -36.73
N ARG A 362 -15.00 1.50 -37.52
CA ARG A 362 -15.90 0.43 -37.06
C ARG A 362 -15.13 -0.84 -36.64
N ALA A 363 -14.64 -0.86 -35.40
CA ALA A 363 -14.43 -2.11 -34.66
C ALA A 363 -15.66 -2.32 -33.75
N GLN A 364 -16.25 -3.52 -33.80
CA GLN A 364 -17.56 -3.85 -33.26
C GLN A 364 -17.79 -3.38 -31.80
N LEU A 365 -18.90 -2.66 -31.61
CA LEU A 365 -19.65 -2.35 -30.38
C LEU A 365 -18.86 -2.19 -29.05
N HIS A 366 -18.90 -0.95 -28.57
CA HIS A 366 -18.36 -0.46 -27.30
C HIS A 366 -18.83 -1.28 -26.10
N GLN A 367 -17.85 -1.72 -25.32
CA GLN A 367 -17.99 -1.59 -23.88
C GLN A 367 -16.92 -0.61 -23.43
N VAL A 368 -17.34 0.64 -23.19
CA VAL A 368 -16.55 1.60 -22.43
C VAL A 368 -16.45 1.02 -21.03
N LEU A 369 -15.34 0.35 -20.81
CA LEU A 369 -14.89 0.01 -19.49
C LEU A 369 -13.92 1.10 -19.07
N MET A 370 -14.02 1.45 -17.80
CA MET A 370 -13.06 2.22 -17.02
C MET A 370 -11.63 1.64 -17.01
N MET A 371 -11.41 0.61 -17.83
CA MET A 371 -10.24 -0.24 -17.97
C MET A 371 -10.32 -1.04 -19.29
N GLN A 372 -10.57 -0.35 -20.42
CA GLN A 372 -10.45 -0.83 -21.81
C GLN A 372 -11.43 -1.90 -22.36
N PRO A 373 -11.60 -1.94 -23.70
CA PRO A 373 -12.37 -2.98 -24.37
C PRO A 373 -11.60 -4.33 -24.49
N PRO A 374 -12.32 -5.46 -24.53
CA PRO A 374 -11.82 -6.83 -24.51
C PRO A 374 -10.84 -7.25 -25.61
N ALA A 375 -10.00 -8.22 -25.27
CA ALA A 375 -9.07 -8.95 -26.15
C ALA A 375 -9.74 -9.86 -27.21
N ASP A 376 -11.05 -10.13 -27.13
CA ASP A 376 -11.75 -10.96 -28.14
C ASP A 376 -12.01 -10.23 -29.47
N PHE A 377 -11.72 -8.93 -29.52
CA PHE A 377 -11.67 -8.19 -30.77
C PHE A 377 -10.23 -8.18 -31.26
N GLY A 378 -9.98 -8.89 -32.36
CA GLY A 378 -8.76 -8.72 -33.13
C GLY A 378 -8.69 -7.30 -33.70
N ILE A 379 -8.30 -6.32 -32.88
CA ILE A 379 -7.95 -4.96 -33.29
C ILE A 379 -6.51 -5.00 -33.80
N ALA A 380 -6.29 -5.83 -34.83
CA ALA A 380 -5.31 -5.46 -35.82
C ALA A 380 -5.73 -4.09 -36.36
N ASN A 381 -4.76 -3.26 -36.72
CA ASN A 381 -4.93 -1.95 -37.33
C ASN A 381 -5.60 -2.09 -38.72
N ARG A 382 -6.84 -2.63 -38.78
CA ARG A 382 -7.57 -2.94 -40.01
C ARG A 382 -8.29 -1.67 -40.48
N GLY A 383 -7.49 -0.71 -40.95
CA GLY A 383 -7.84 0.13 -42.11
C GLY A 383 -8.91 1.21 -41.96
N GLY A 384 -9.22 1.69 -40.76
CA GLY A 384 -10.24 2.73 -40.56
C GLY A 384 -9.70 4.16 -40.38
N ALA A 385 -10.57 5.17 -40.32
CA ALA A 385 -10.17 6.59 -40.33
C ALA A 385 -9.20 6.99 -39.19
N GLN A 386 -9.57 6.79 -37.91
CA GLN A 386 -8.79 7.20 -36.72
C GLN A 386 -8.36 8.68 -36.78
N GLN A 387 -9.31 9.55 -37.08
CA GLN A 387 -9.10 10.95 -37.41
C GLN A 387 -10.22 11.82 -36.82
N VAL A 388 -10.01 13.14 -36.80
CA VAL A 388 -11.13 14.08 -36.71
C VAL A 388 -11.61 14.40 -38.12
N LYS A 389 -12.89 14.19 -38.41
CA LYS A 389 -13.52 14.60 -39.66
C LYS A 389 -14.19 15.95 -39.45
N VAL A 390 -13.93 16.89 -40.35
CA VAL A 390 -14.46 18.25 -40.29
C VAL A 390 -15.50 18.43 -41.39
N PHE A 391 -16.72 18.79 -41.02
CA PHE A 391 -17.84 19.00 -41.93
C PHE A 391 -18.29 20.47 -41.91
N SER A 392 -18.76 20.97 -43.05
CA SER A 392 -19.40 22.28 -43.15
C SER A 392 -20.73 22.31 -42.37
N PRO A 393 -21.32 23.49 -42.13
CA PRO A 393 -22.65 23.61 -41.52
C PRO A 393 -23.76 22.87 -42.30
N GLN A 394 -23.54 22.61 -43.59
CA GLN A 394 -24.43 21.86 -44.48
C GLN A 394 -24.18 20.35 -44.46
N GLY A 395 -23.25 19.88 -43.63
CA GLY A 395 -22.94 18.45 -43.48
C GLY A 395 -22.02 17.86 -44.55
N GLN A 396 -21.30 18.70 -45.30
CA GLN A 396 -20.33 18.25 -46.31
C GLN A 396 -18.95 18.07 -45.69
N LEU A 397 -18.29 16.94 -45.92
CA LEU A 397 -16.92 16.71 -45.43
C LEU A 397 -15.96 17.67 -46.14
N ILE A 398 -15.30 18.55 -45.39
CA ILE A 398 -14.38 19.55 -45.93
C ILE A 398 -12.91 19.16 -45.77
N ARG A 399 -12.54 18.50 -44.66
CA ARG A 399 -11.16 18.03 -44.40
C ARG A 399 -11.10 17.02 -43.26
N THR A 400 -9.91 16.48 -43.01
CA THR A 400 -9.59 15.62 -41.87
C THR A 400 -8.39 16.15 -41.10
N ILE A 401 -8.35 15.92 -39.78
CA ILE A 401 -7.19 16.19 -38.91
C ILE A 401 -6.64 14.84 -38.40
N GLY A 402 -5.32 14.72 -38.41
CA GLY A 402 -4.59 13.49 -38.14
C GLY A 402 -4.33 12.68 -39.41
N VAL A 403 -3.43 11.70 -39.34
CA VAL A 403 -3.15 10.80 -40.48
C VAL A 403 -4.19 9.69 -40.59
N LYS A 404 -4.56 9.33 -41.83
CA LYS A 404 -5.50 8.22 -42.11
C LYS A 404 -4.94 6.91 -41.55
N GLY A 405 -5.77 6.15 -40.84
CA GLY A 405 -5.32 4.94 -40.12
C GLY A 405 -4.75 5.23 -38.73
N GLY A 406 -4.60 6.49 -38.35
CA GLY A 406 -4.17 6.90 -37.03
C GLY A 406 -2.69 6.70 -36.75
N ARG A 407 -2.32 6.84 -35.48
CA ARG A 407 -0.97 6.51 -35.00
C ARG A 407 -0.78 4.98 -35.03
N PRO A 408 0.37 4.46 -35.47
CA PRO A 408 0.61 3.02 -35.42
C PRO A 408 0.57 2.53 -33.97
N ARG A 409 -0.26 1.50 -33.71
CA ARG A 409 -0.25 0.79 -32.43
C ARG A 409 1.11 0.14 -32.19
N ASN A 410 1.67 -0.53 -33.21
CA ASN A 410 2.98 -1.15 -33.17
C ASN A 410 3.96 -0.37 -34.04
N GLY A 411 5.09 0.06 -33.47
CA GLY A 411 6.15 0.75 -34.18
C GLY A 411 6.51 2.11 -33.58
N ALA A 412 7.18 2.94 -34.40
CA ALA A 412 7.64 4.27 -33.98
C ALA A 412 6.46 5.21 -33.70
N TYR A 413 6.62 6.05 -32.68
CA TYR A 413 5.65 7.08 -32.34
C TYR A 413 5.45 8.07 -33.49
N ASN A 414 4.20 8.33 -33.87
CA ASN A 414 3.84 9.37 -34.83
C ASN A 414 2.93 10.40 -34.15
N ALA A 415 3.46 11.60 -33.87
CA ALA A 415 2.71 12.68 -33.23
C ALA A 415 1.50 13.15 -34.06
N ALA A 416 1.58 13.06 -35.39
CA ALA A 416 0.52 13.46 -36.31
C ALA A 416 -0.65 12.45 -36.42
N GLY A 417 -0.57 11.29 -35.76
CA GLY A 417 -1.65 10.30 -35.75
C GLY A 417 -2.48 10.34 -34.47
N LEU A 418 -3.79 10.14 -34.58
CA LEU A 418 -4.67 9.90 -33.44
C LEU A 418 -4.87 8.39 -33.25
N LEU A 419 -5.09 7.94 -32.02
CA LEU A 419 -5.45 6.55 -31.72
C LEU A 419 -6.49 6.56 -30.61
N ASP A 420 -7.64 5.93 -30.86
CA ASP A 420 -8.83 6.01 -30.00
C ASP A 420 -9.24 7.47 -29.68
N PRO A 421 -9.42 8.37 -30.66
CA PRO A 421 -9.87 9.73 -30.36
C PRO A 421 -11.31 9.72 -29.81
N ARG A 422 -11.52 10.32 -28.62
CA ARG A 422 -12.82 10.39 -27.93
C ARG A 422 -13.32 11.82 -27.78
N GLY A 423 -13.29 12.39 -26.58
CA GLY A 423 -13.76 13.73 -26.31
C GLY A 423 -13.00 14.78 -27.12
N ILE A 424 -13.74 15.79 -27.60
CA ILE A 424 -13.23 16.86 -28.44
C ILE A 424 -13.90 18.18 -28.05
N CYS A 425 -13.15 19.28 -28.11
CA CYS A 425 -13.71 20.62 -27.99
C CYS A 425 -12.93 21.65 -28.82
N ILE A 426 -13.58 22.75 -29.17
CA ILE A 426 -12.89 23.95 -29.66
C ILE A 426 -12.46 24.79 -28.45
N GLY A 427 -11.16 24.89 -28.25
CA GLY A 427 -10.50 25.56 -27.14
C GLY A 427 -10.28 27.06 -27.37
N PRO A 428 -9.46 27.69 -26.50
CA PRO A 428 -8.95 29.05 -26.69
C PRO A 428 -8.34 29.23 -28.08
N GLY A 429 -8.48 30.41 -28.67
CA GLY A 429 -7.91 30.73 -29.99
C GLY A 429 -8.49 29.92 -31.16
N GLY A 430 -9.52 29.11 -30.93
CA GLY A 430 -10.10 28.24 -31.95
C GLY A 430 -9.32 26.94 -32.17
N HIS A 431 -8.36 26.58 -31.32
CA HIS A 431 -7.60 25.33 -31.42
C HIS A 431 -8.46 24.11 -31.10
N VAL A 432 -8.23 22.98 -31.76
CA VAL A 432 -8.97 21.73 -31.54
C VAL A 432 -8.28 20.89 -30.49
N TRP A 433 -8.96 20.60 -29.38
CA TRP A 433 -8.44 19.74 -28.32
C TRP A 433 -9.07 18.37 -28.42
N VAL A 434 -8.26 17.31 -28.37
CA VAL A 434 -8.71 15.92 -28.50
C VAL A 434 -8.14 15.06 -27.36
N ALA A 435 -9.03 14.32 -26.69
CA ALA A 435 -8.69 13.28 -25.74
C ALA A 435 -8.47 11.94 -26.45
N SER A 436 -7.37 11.27 -26.11
CA SER A 436 -7.01 9.96 -26.65
C SER A 436 -6.55 9.05 -25.50
N PRO A 437 -7.43 8.20 -24.95
CA PRO A 437 -7.11 7.27 -23.86
C PRO A 437 -6.38 5.99 -24.33
N ALA A 438 -5.96 5.92 -25.60
CA ALA A 438 -5.18 4.81 -26.11
C ALA A 438 -3.97 4.48 -25.21
N GLU A 439 -3.80 3.20 -24.91
CA GLU A 439 -2.85 2.77 -23.88
C GLU A 439 -1.38 2.94 -24.25
N ASP A 440 -1.03 2.97 -25.54
CA ASP A 440 0.35 3.16 -25.97
C ASP A 440 0.94 4.46 -25.41
N TYR A 441 0.24 5.58 -25.63
CA TYR A 441 0.54 6.92 -25.13
C TYR A 441 -0.77 7.70 -24.95
N GLN A 442 -1.30 7.65 -23.72
CA GLN A 442 -2.48 8.41 -23.33
C GLN A 442 -2.17 9.90 -23.38
N ARG A 443 -2.98 10.67 -24.13
CA ARG A 443 -2.71 12.11 -24.29
C ARG A 443 -3.96 12.97 -24.48
N LEU A 444 -3.84 14.22 -24.07
CA LEU A 444 -4.58 15.34 -24.64
C LEU A 444 -3.70 15.96 -25.73
N SER A 445 -4.30 16.30 -26.87
CA SER A 445 -3.59 16.86 -28.03
C SER A 445 -4.29 18.10 -28.56
N VAL A 446 -3.51 19.10 -28.97
CA VAL A 446 -3.96 20.42 -29.46
C VAL A 446 -3.58 20.61 -30.93
N TRP A 447 -4.58 20.80 -31.78
CA TRP A 447 -4.40 20.86 -33.22
C TRP A 447 -4.86 22.19 -33.78
N ASN A 448 -4.16 22.65 -34.82
CA ASN A 448 -4.56 23.80 -35.57
C ASN A 448 -5.88 23.53 -36.31
N SER A 449 -6.90 24.35 -36.07
CA SER A 449 -8.23 24.19 -36.66
C SER A 449 -8.35 24.62 -38.12
N GLN A 450 -7.30 25.20 -38.73
CA GLN A 450 -7.29 25.53 -40.14
C GLN A 450 -6.46 24.51 -40.92
N THR A 451 -5.21 24.30 -40.49
CA THR A 451 -4.25 23.44 -41.19
C THR A 451 -4.37 21.96 -40.80
N GLY A 452 -4.90 21.66 -39.62
CA GLY A 452 -4.88 20.30 -39.06
C GLY A 452 -3.49 19.86 -38.56
N ALA A 453 -2.53 20.78 -38.48
CA ALA A 453 -1.21 20.49 -37.91
C ALA A 453 -1.30 20.23 -36.41
N MET A 454 -0.44 19.32 -35.94
CA MET A 454 -0.25 19.05 -34.52
C MET A 454 0.55 20.21 -33.90
N GLU A 455 0.03 20.85 -32.86
CA GLU A 455 0.70 21.96 -32.16
C GLU A 455 1.30 21.50 -30.83
N GLU A 456 0.51 20.87 -29.94
CA GLU A 456 0.95 20.50 -28.60
C GLU A 456 0.38 19.16 -28.11
N GLU A 457 1.09 18.47 -27.22
CA GLU A 457 0.64 17.22 -26.60
C GLU A 457 0.97 17.12 -25.11
N PHE A 458 0.00 16.65 -24.34
CA PHE A 458 0.10 16.46 -22.91
C PHE A 458 -0.18 15.01 -22.55
N PHE A 459 0.78 14.36 -21.91
CA PHE A 459 0.77 12.93 -21.64
C PHE A 459 0.32 12.62 -20.22
N ASN A 460 -0.46 11.54 -20.11
CA ASN A 460 -0.79 10.85 -18.88
C ASN A 460 -0.18 9.45 -18.93
N THR A 461 0.17 8.90 -17.78
CA THR A 461 0.45 7.46 -17.66
C THR A 461 -0.43 6.87 -16.57
N ARG A 462 -1.10 5.78 -16.92
CA ARG A 462 -1.89 4.98 -15.99
C ARG A 462 -0.96 4.17 -15.08
N ILE A 463 -1.39 3.82 -13.86
CA ILE A 463 -0.65 2.81 -13.06
C ILE A 463 -0.40 1.58 -13.94
N SER A 464 0.87 1.29 -14.19
CA SER A 464 1.30 0.11 -14.93
C SER A 464 2.16 -0.74 -14.01
N SER A 465 1.91 -2.06 -13.95
CA SER A 465 2.73 -2.97 -13.14
C SER A 465 4.14 -3.19 -13.72
N GLY A 466 4.50 -2.44 -14.76
CA GLY A 466 5.81 -2.40 -15.38
C GLY A 466 6.70 -1.34 -14.76
N GLN A 467 7.87 -1.77 -14.35
CA GLN A 467 8.93 -0.92 -13.81
C GLN A 467 9.70 -0.23 -14.96
N GLY A 468 10.13 1.02 -14.76
CA GLY A 468 10.95 1.77 -15.72
C GLY A 468 12.33 1.16 -15.91
N GLN A 469 12.48 0.26 -16.89
CA GLN A 469 13.76 -0.39 -17.20
C GLN A 469 14.53 0.38 -18.25
N LEU A 470 15.85 0.46 -18.11
CA LEU A 470 16.69 1.05 -19.17
C LEU A 470 17.17 0.01 -20.16
N THR A 471 17.18 0.39 -21.45
CA THR A 471 17.90 -0.37 -22.46
C THR A 471 19.41 -0.42 -22.16
N PRO A 472 20.18 -1.43 -22.64
CA PRO A 472 21.61 -1.50 -22.40
C PRO A 472 22.42 -0.32 -22.93
N ASN A 473 21.97 0.32 -24.02
CA ASN A 473 22.56 1.57 -24.53
C ASN A 473 22.09 2.81 -23.74
N ARG A 474 21.17 2.65 -22.78
CA ARG A 474 20.60 3.67 -21.90
C ARG A 474 19.92 4.83 -22.62
N LYS A 475 19.55 4.60 -23.88
CA LYS A 475 18.85 5.57 -24.74
C LYS A 475 17.36 5.62 -24.43
N TYR A 476 16.78 4.48 -24.04
CA TYR A 476 15.36 4.35 -23.79
C TYR A 476 15.07 3.86 -22.38
N MET A 477 13.97 4.37 -21.85
CA MET A 477 13.27 3.81 -20.73
C MET A 477 12.03 3.08 -21.21
N LEU A 478 11.89 1.82 -20.79
CA LEU A 478 10.85 0.91 -21.19
C LEU A 478 9.79 0.83 -20.09
N PHE A 479 8.54 0.86 -20.50
CA PHE A 479 7.34 0.78 -19.68
C PHE A 479 6.50 -0.38 -20.16
N ARG A 480 5.92 -1.12 -19.23
CA ARG A 480 5.09 -2.28 -19.54
C ARG A 480 3.67 -2.07 -19.04
N HIS A 481 2.71 -2.23 -19.93
CA HIS A 481 1.29 -2.25 -19.58
C HIS A 481 0.96 -3.49 -18.75
N ASN A 482 0.10 -3.31 -17.76
CA ASN A 482 -0.26 -4.32 -16.76
C ASN A 482 -1.03 -5.49 -17.39
N ASP A 483 -0.98 -6.68 -16.78
CA ASP A 483 -1.79 -7.84 -17.19
C ASP A 483 -3.30 -7.66 -16.97
N TYR A 484 -3.72 -6.62 -16.23
CA TYR A 484 -5.13 -6.20 -16.15
C TYR A 484 -5.58 -5.32 -17.32
N SER A 485 -4.69 -4.98 -18.25
CA SER A 485 -5.06 -4.37 -19.52
C SER A 485 -5.47 -5.45 -20.51
N ASP A 486 -6.54 -5.18 -21.27
CA ASP A 486 -6.98 -6.03 -22.36
C ASP A 486 -6.06 -5.89 -23.62
N SER A 487 -5.16 -4.90 -23.66
CA SER A 487 -4.12 -4.68 -24.68
C SER A 487 -2.72 -4.53 -24.09
N PRO A 488 -2.14 -5.59 -23.47
CA PRO A 488 -0.81 -5.49 -22.88
C PRO A 488 0.24 -5.17 -23.95
N GLY A 489 1.26 -4.41 -23.58
CA GLY A 489 2.27 -3.90 -24.51
C GLY A 489 3.48 -3.31 -23.80
N LEU A 490 4.53 -3.06 -24.58
CA LEU A 490 5.75 -2.40 -24.15
C LEU A 490 5.84 -1.02 -24.83
N THR A 491 5.81 0.04 -24.04
CA THR A 491 6.00 1.43 -24.49
C THR A 491 7.42 1.88 -24.15
N ALA A 492 8.10 2.55 -25.07
CA ALA A 492 9.44 3.09 -24.84
C ALA A 492 9.49 4.61 -24.93
N TYR A 493 10.21 5.24 -24.01
CA TYR A 493 10.47 6.67 -24.01
C TYR A 493 11.97 6.91 -24.15
N ARG A 494 12.35 7.84 -25.03
CA ARG A 494 13.73 8.32 -25.09
C ARG A 494 13.98 9.25 -23.91
N ILE A 495 15.11 9.10 -23.22
CA ILE A 495 15.44 9.91 -22.04
C ILE A 495 16.76 10.68 -22.20
N HIS A 496 16.83 11.88 -21.63
CA HIS A 496 18.01 12.73 -21.59
C HIS A 496 18.33 13.15 -20.14
N LEU A 497 19.06 12.29 -19.41
CA LEU A 497 19.35 12.48 -17.97
C LEU A 497 20.00 13.82 -17.61
N LYS A 498 20.87 14.37 -18.46
CA LYS A 498 21.50 15.68 -18.21
C LYS A 498 20.53 16.85 -18.37
N LYS A 499 19.61 16.76 -19.34
CA LYS A 499 18.64 17.81 -19.64
C LYS A 499 17.36 17.69 -18.79
N GLY A 500 17.10 16.52 -18.21
CA GLY A 500 15.85 16.27 -17.48
C GLY A 500 14.64 16.15 -18.41
N THR A 501 14.83 15.73 -19.66
CA THR A 501 13.76 15.64 -20.66
C THR A 501 13.56 14.22 -21.18
N TRP A 502 12.38 13.96 -21.70
CA TRP A 502 11.98 12.67 -22.27
C TRP A 502 11.00 12.86 -23.44
N TYR A 503 10.90 11.85 -24.31
CA TYR A 503 9.99 11.86 -25.47
C TYR A 503 9.43 10.45 -25.74
N PRO A 504 8.18 10.30 -26.21
CA PRO A 504 7.70 9.05 -26.79
C PRO A 504 8.65 8.51 -27.86
N ALA A 505 8.82 7.19 -27.96
CA ALA A 505 9.69 6.59 -28.96
C ALA A 505 8.98 5.54 -29.82
N TRP A 506 8.49 4.46 -29.20
CA TRP A 506 7.81 3.38 -29.92
C TRP A 506 6.94 2.55 -28.97
N HIS A 507 6.02 1.76 -29.51
CA HIS A 507 5.22 0.79 -28.77
C HIS A 507 5.20 -0.56 -29.49
N VAL A 508 5.16 -1.65 -28.72
CA VAL A 508 4.94 -3.02 -29.23
C VAL A 508 3.89 -3.70 -28.36
N SER A 509 2.74 -4.00 -28.97
CA SER A 509 1.66 -4.82 -28.41
C SER A 509 2.15 -6.25 -28.22
N ILE A 510 1.78 -6.83 -27.08
CA ILE A 510 1.94 -8.26 -26.80
C ILE A 510 0.61 -9.00 -26.76
N ALA A 511 -0.44 -8.39 -27.32
CA ALA A 511 -1.73 -9.03 -27.47
C ALA A 511 -1.62 -10.28 -28.37
N LEU A 512 -2.58 -11.18 -28.17
CA LEU A 512 -2.69 -12.46 -28.86
C LEU A 512 -2.49 -12.42 -30.38
N PRO A 513 -3.30 -11.63 -31.12
CA PRO A 513 -3.27 -11.67 -32.58
C PRO A 513 -1.93 -11.21 -33.15
N ASP A 514 -1.21 -10.40 -32.37
CA ASP A 514 0.05 -9.76 -32.75
C ASP A 514 1.26 -10.67 -32.49
N THR A 515 1.17 -11.62 -31.55
CA THR A 515 2.33 -12.39 -31.06
C THR A 515 2.26 -13.90 -31.25
N MET A 516 1.07 -14.48 -31.43
CA MET A 516 0.91 -15.92 -31.69
C MET A 516 -0.29 -16.24 -32.59
N GLN A 517 -0.30 -17.40 -33.24
CA GLN A 517 -1.52 -17.88 -33.88
C GLN A 517 -2.51 -18.38 -32.80
N PRO A 518 -3.84 -18.10 -32.92
CA PRO A 518 -4.84 -18.46 -31.90
C PRO A 518 -4.94 -19.95 -31.57
N THR A 519 -4.36 -20.80 -32.41
CA THR A 519 -4.40 -22.26 -32.36
C THR A 519 -3.21 -22.89 -31.64
N VAL A 520 -2.15 -22.13 -31.33
CA VAL A 520 -0.91 -22.73 -30.79
C VAL A 520 -1.07 -23.08 -29.31
N LEU A 521 -1.19 -22.11 -28.39
CA LEU A 521 -1.14 -22.39 -26.95
C LEU A 521 -2.17 -21.56 -26.17
N ARG A 522 -2.88 -22.19 -25.24
CA ARG A 522 -3.79 -21.57 -24.26
C ARG A 522 -3.44 -22.02 -22.84
N GLY A 523 -3.54 -21.15 -21.84
CA GLY A 523 -3.20 -21.48 -20.44
C GLY A 523 -4.36 -21.22 -19.45
N ASN A 524 -4.37 -21.97 -18.34
CA ASN A 524 -5.24 -21.74 -17.16
C ASN A 524 -4.41 -21.18 -15.97
N ASN A 525 -4.90 -20.15 -15.26
CA ASN A 525 -4.20 -19.51 -14.13
C ASN A 525 -4.89 -19.74 -12.76
N HIS A 526 -4.08 -19.85 -11.69
CA HIS A 526 -4.47 -19.99 -10.28
C HIS A 526 -4.46 -18.66 -9.47
N ILE A 527 -3.81 -17.58 -9.96
CA ILE A 527 -3.70 -16.30 -9.22
C ILE A 527 -5.03 -15.52 -9.17
N PHE A 528 -5.96 -15.83 -10.08
CA PHE A 528 -7.31 -15.23 -10.12
C PHE A 528 -8.42 -16.29 -10.12
N GLY A 529 -8.28 -17.35 -9.31
CA GLY A 529 -9.24 -18.48 -9.26
C GLY A 529 -10.70 -18.10 -8.98
N ARG A 530 -10.98 -16.91 -8.41
CA ARG A 530 -12.36 -16.38 -8.30
C ARG A 530 -12.91 -15.84 -9.62
N TYR A 531 -12.07 -15.35 -10.51
CA TYR A 531 -12.46 -14.86 -11.84
C TYR A 531 -12.59 -16.03 -12.83
N ALA A 532 -11.73 -17.04 -12.76
CA ALA A 532 -11.75 -18.19 -13.68
C ALA A 532 -13.11 -18.93 -13.81
N LYS A 533 -13.99 -18.87 -12.79
CA LYS A 533 -15.35 -19.46 -12.84
C LYS A 533 -16.38 -18.63 -13.62
N ALA A 534 -16.19 -17.32 -13.79
CA ALA A 534 -17.16 -16.43 -14.45
C ALA A 534 -16.87 -16.20 -15.96
N PHE A 535 -15.66 -16.49 -16.43
CA PHE A 535 -15.17 -16.02 -17.74
C PHE A 535 -14.91 -17.09 -18.79
N GLY A 536 -15.25 -18.37 -18.57
CA GLY A 536 -15.04 -19.40 -19.59
C GLY A 536 -13.58 -19.53 -19.99
N LYS A 537 -12.76 -20.04 -19.05
CA LYS A 537 -11.39 -20.57 -19.22
C LYS A 537 -10.76 -20.31 -20.60
N GLN A 538 -9.77 -19.40 -20.68
CA GLN A 538 -8.54 -19.48 -21.50
C GLN A 538 -8.04 -18.06 -21.83
N SER A 539 -6.91 -17.65 -21.25
CA SER A 539 -6.17 -16.46 -21.70
C SER A 539 -4.70 -16.83 -21.83
N PRO A 540 -4.03 -16.46 -22.92
CA PRO A 540 -2.63 -16.80 -23.14
C PRO A 540 -1.71 -15.80 -22.46
N TYR A 541 -0.52 -16.29 -22.17
CA TYR A 541 0.29 -15.78 -21.07
C TYR A 541 1.68 -15.34 -21.56
N LEU A 542 1.77 -14.59 -22.67
CA LEU A 542 3.02 -13.91 -23.04
C LEU A 542 3.06 -12.58 -22.29
N SER A 543 3.78 -12.55 -21.18
CA SER A 543 3.91 -11.37 -20.34
C SER A 543 5.35 -10.85 -20.39
N PHE A 544 5.53 -9.53 -20.41
CA PHE A 544 6.80 -8.87 -20.12
C PHE A 544 6.88 -8.56 -18.63
N SER A 545 7.19 -9.55 -17.80
CA SER A 545 7.40 -9.35 -16.35
C SER A 545 8.87 -9.38 -15.92
N GLY A 546 9.81 -9.56 -16.84
CA GLY A 546 11.22 -9.80 -16.53
C GLY A 546 12.13 -8.63 -16.88
N GLY A 547 13.43 -8.85 -16.69
CA GLY A 547 14.46 -7.86 -16.93
C GLY A 547 15.01 -7.88 -18.36
N MET A 548 16.13 -7.17 -18.53
CA MET A 548 16.93 -7.21 -19.74
C MET A 548 18.27 -7.88 -19.45
N VAL A 549 18.82 -8.61 -20.43
CA VAL A 549 20.18 -9.15 -20.35
C VAL A 549 20.97 -8.78 -21.60
N ARG A 550 22.18 -8.29 -21.39
CA ARG A 550 23.19 -8.21 -22.44
C ARG A 550 23.89 -9.56 -22.47
N ALA A 551 23.67 -10.32 -23.54
CA ALA A 551 24.23 -11.66 -23.64
C ALA A 551 25.69 -11.63 -24.12
N ASN A 552 26.42 -12.70 -23.83
CA ASN A 552 27.82 -12.90 -24.22
C ASN A 552 28.02 -12.82 -25.75
N ASN A 553 26.99 -13.13 -26.53
CA ASN A 553 26.98 -12.97 -27.99
C ASN A 553 26.84 -11.51 -28.47
N GLY A 554 26.90 -10.52 -27.57
CA GLY A 554 26.80 -9.11 -27.93
C GLY A 554 25.41 -8.69 -28.42
N LYS A 555 24.37 -9.48 -28.18
CA LYS A 555 22.97 -9.10 -28.41
C LYS A 555 22.26 -8.79 -27.09
N THR A 556 21.10 -8.15 -27.18
CA THR A 556 20.31 -7.75 -26.03
C THR A 556 18.99 -8.49 -26.07
N TYR A 557 18.61 -9.08 -24.95
CA TYR A 557 17.35 -9.81 -24.81
C TYR A 557 16.53 -9.20 -23.70
N LEU A 558 15.23 -9.08 -23.94
CA LEU A 558 14.22 -8.83 -22.93
C LEU A 558 13.57 -10.17 -22.60
N TYR A 559 13.13 -10.36 -21.37
CA TYR A 559 12.45 -11.60 -20.99
C TYR A 559 11.30 -11.32 -20.02
N GLY A 560 10.34 -12.25 -19.90
CA GLY A 560 9.18 -12.07 -19.02
C GLY A 560 8.27 -13.30 -18.92
N GLY A 561 7.19 -13.21 -18.12
CA GLY A 561 6.24 -14.27 -17.80
C GLY A 561 5.98 -15.31 -18.90
N SER A 562 5.87 -16.57 -18.46
CA SER A 562 5.92 -17.78 -19.30
C SER A 562 7.21 -17.96 -20.11
N PHE A 563 8.29 -17.35 -19.63
CA PHE A 563 9.64 -17.41 -20.19
C PHE A 563 9.67 -17.03 -21.65
N SER A 564 8.91 -16.00 -21.98
CA SER A 564 9.06 -15.32 -23.25
C SER A 564 10.41 -14.60 -23.26
N ILE A 565 11.17 -14.82 -24.33
CA ILE A 565 12.48 -14.21 -24.58
C ILE A 565 12.36 -13.46 -25.90
N TRP A 566 12.74 -12.19 -25.87
CA TRP A 566 12.58 -11.26 -26.96
C TRP A 566 13.93 -10.69 -27.34
N LEU A 567 14.29 -10.76 -28.61
CA LEU A 567 15.52 -10.23 -29.14
C LEU A 567 15.33 -8.76 -29.51
N PHE A 568 16.17 -7.89 -28.96
CA PHE A 568 16.16 -6.46 -29.32
C PHE A 568 16.84 -6.26 -30.68
N ASN A 569 16.07 -5.79 -31.67
CA ASN A 569 16.59 -5.52 -33.00
C ASN A 569 17.21 -4.12 -33.07
N LYS A 570 18.52 -4.06 -33.31
CA LYS A 570 19.26 -2.78 -33.41
C LYS A 570 18.85 -1.92 -34.62
N LYS A 571 18.34 -2.53 -35.71
CA LYS A 571 17.94 -1.78 -36.92
C LYS A 571 16.63 -1.04 -36.71
N THR A 572 15.67 -1.68 -36.06
CA THR A 572 14.33 -1.11 -35.80
C THR A 572 14.21 -0.47 -34.42
N ASP A 573 15.19 -0.69 -33.55
CA ASP A 573 15.19 -0.26 -32.14
C ASP A 573 14.01 -0.85 -31.33
N GLN A 574 13.46 -1.99 -31.79
CA GLN A 574 12.27 -2.64 -31.22
C GLN A 574 12.54 -4.11 -30.90
N PRO A 575 11.91 -4.69 -29.86
CA PRO A 575 12.00 -6.11 -29.54
C PRO A 575 11.15 -6.96 -30.48
N LYS A 576 11.58 -8.20 -30.70
CA LYS A 576 10.85 -9.25 -31.43
C LYS A 576 10.86 -10.55 -30.63
N LEU A 577 9.75 -11.28 -30.60
CA LEU A 577 9.67 -12.55 -29.87
C LEU A 577 10.64 -13.55 -30.50
N ALA A 578 11.51 -14.16 -29.69
CA ALA A 578 12.56 -15.06 -30.14
C ALA A 578 12.37 -16.49 -29.61
N SER A 579 11.90 -16.66 -28.37
CA SER A 579 11.71 -17.98 -27.76
C SER A 579 10.66 -17.92 -26.66
N VAL A 580 9.98 -19.04 -26.41
CA VAL A 580 9.02 -19.21 -25.30
C VAL A 580 9.31 -20.55 -24.65
N VAL A 581 9.56 -20.57 -23.35
CA VAL A 581 9.89 -21.79 -22.60
C VAL A 581 8.81 -22.05 -21.57
N TYR A 582 7.73 -22.72 -21.97
CA TYR A 582 6.53 -22.80 -21.14
C TYR A 582 6.69 -23.73 -19.94
N MET A 583 6.04 -23.36 -18.83
CA MET A 583 6.44 -23.68 -17.47
C MET A 583 5.61 -24.72 -16.75
N HIS A 584 4.53 -25.11 -17.39
CA HIS A 584 3.59 -26.05 -16.82
C HIS A 584 3.46 -27.24 -17.74
N ARG A 585 2.97 -28.31 -17.16
CA ARG A 585 2.58 -29.50 -17.88
C ARG A 585 1.53 -29.14 -18.92
N VAL A 586 1.73 -29.64 -20.14
CA VAL A 586 0.90 -29.31 -21.31
C VAL A 586 0.20 -30.55 -21.84
N GLU A 587 -1.09 -30.43 -22.08
CA GLU A 587 -1.90 -31.41 -22.80
C GLU A 587 -2.29 -30.87 -24.19
N LYS A 588 -2.48 -31.73 -25.18
CA LYS A 588 -3.17 -31.37 -26.44
C LYS A 588 -4.56 -32.01 -26.42
N PRO A 589 -5.63 -31.29 -26.06
CA PRO A 589 -7.00 -31.80 -26.11
C PRO A 589 -7.41 -32.16 -27.54
N ARG A 590 -8.47 -32.96 -27.68
CA ARG A 590 -9.04 -33.40 -28.97
C ARG A 590 -9.39 -32.27 -29.95
N HIS A 591 -9.53 -31.03 -29.49
CA HIS A 591 -9.85 -29.85 -30.30
C HIS A 591 -8.63 -29.13 -30.93
N GLY A 592 -7.43 -29.71 -30.84
CA GLY A 592 -6.27 -29.31 -31.67
C GLY A 592 -5.39 -28.18 -31.13
N VAL A 593 -5.73 -27.53 -30.02
CA VAL A 593 -4.99 -26.41 -29.41
C VAL A 593 -4.22 -26.88 -28.16
N TYR A 594 -2.94 -26.56 -28.00
CA TYR A 594 -2.20 -26.96 -26.80
C TYR A 594 -2.73 -26.22 -25.56
N GLN A 595 -2.98 -26.95 -24.46
CA GLN A 595 -3.48 -26.42 -23.19
C GLN A 595 -2.46 -26.65 -22.07
N GLY A 596 -1.99 -25.56 -21.46
CA GLY A 596 -1.19 -25.60 -20.25
C GLY A 596 -2.05 -25.56 -18.99
N ASP A 597 -1.87 -26.54 -18.10
CA ASP A 597 -2.60 -26.60 -16.83
C ASP A 597 -1.67 -26.37 -15.63
N TYR A 598 -2.08 -25.47 -14.75
CA TYR A 598 -1.32 -25.11 -13.56
C TYR A 598 -1.32 -26.26 -12.55
N ASP A 599 -0.13 -26.71 -12.12
CA ASP A 599 0.10 -27.81 -11.17
C ASP A 599 -0.47 -29.20 -11.59
N GLN A 600 -1.03 -29.36 -12.80
CA GLN A 600 -1.76 -30.54 -13.27
C GLN A 600 -1.45 -30.88 -14.73
N GLY A 601 -1.82 -32.08 -15.19
CA GLY A 601 -1.62 -32.54 -16.57
C GLY A 601 -0.52 -33.59 -16.75
N PRO A 602 -0.36 -34.13 -17.97
CA PRO A 602 0.70 -35.09 -18.31
C PRO A 602 2.06 -34.40 -18.21
N ASP A 603 3.11 -35.15 -17.85
CA ASP A 603 4.47 -34.61 -17.63
C ASP A 603 5.19 -34.24 -18.94
N ASN A 604 4.55 -33.38 -19.74
CA ASN A 604 4.99 -32.89 -21.04
C ASN A 604 5.31 -31.40 -20.90
N TRP A 605 6.52 -31.01 -21.29
CA TRP A 605 7.01 -29.65 -21.15
C TRP A 605 7.24 -29.01 -22.52
N PHE A 606 6.81 -27.76 -22.69
CA PHE A 606 6.77 -27.08 -23.98
C PHE A 606 7.91 -26.07 -24.13
N THR A 607 8.51 -26.01 -25.32
CA THR A 607 9.31 -24.87 -25.79
C THR A 607 8.89 -24.47 -27.19
N TRP A 608 9.10 -23.21 -27.54
CA TRP A 608 9.01 -22.69 -28.90
C TRP A 608 10.20 -21.77 -29.17
N SER A 609 10.69 -21.76 -30.40
CA SER A 609 11.73 -20.82 -30.85
C SER A 609 11.40 -20.31 -32.25
N ASP A 610 11.71 -19.04 -32.53
CA ASP A 610 11.43 -18.38 -33.81
C ASP A 610 12.37 -18.85 -34.93
N VAL A 611 12.27 -20.13 -35.30
CA VAL A 611 13.17 -20.75 -36.29
C VAL A 611 12.99 -20.17 -37.70
N ASN A 612 11.83 -19.59 -38.00
CA ASN A 612 11.48 -19.03 -39.30
C ASN A 612 11.58 -17.51 -39.36
N GLY A 613 11.97 -16.86 -38.26
CA GLY A 613 12.20 -15.42 -38.25
C GLY A 613 10.92 -14.58 -38.39
N THR A 614 9.74 -15.09 -38.04
CA THR A 614 8.47 -14.37 -38.13
C THR A 614 8.21 -13.50 -36.90
N GLY A 615 8.74 -13.89 -35.74
CA GLY A 615 8.46 -13.24 -34.46
C GLY A 615 7.04 -13.48 -33.96
N LYS A 616 6.34 -14.44 -34.57
CA LYS A 616 4.98 -14.83 -34.23
C LYS A 616 4.96 -16.33 -33.97
N MET A 617 4.55 -16.72 -32.77
CA MET A 617 4.53 -18.13 -32.38
C MET A 617 3.56 -18.93 -33.27
N ALA A 618 4.09 -19.99 -33.87
CA ALA A 618 3.42 -20.93 -34.77
C ALA A 618 3.90 -22.36 -34.47
N ASP A 619 3.23 -23.37 -35.04
CA ASP A 619 3.52 -24.79 -34.76
C ASP A 619 4.93 -25.25 -35.20
N ASP A 620 5.53 -24.54 -36.15
CA ASP A 620 6.85 -24.81 -36.77
C ASP A 620 8.05 -24.78 -35.82
N GLY A 621 7.96 -24.06 -34.71
CA GLY A 621 9.03 -23.91 -33.72
C GLY A 621 8.81 -24.70 -32.44
N VAL A 622 7.70 -25.44 -32.33
CA VAL A 622 7.27 -26.10 -31.08
C VAL A 622 8.04 -27.39 -30.81
N ARG A 623 8.42 -27.61 -29.54
CA ARG A 623 8.99 -28.87 -29.05
C ARG A 623 8.36 -29.29 -27.73
N PHE A 624 8.23 -30.60 -27.55
CA PHE A 624 7.77 -31.21 -26.31
C PHE A 624 8.82 -32.17 -25.75
N THR A 625 9.07 -32.05 -24.45
CA THR A 625 9.88 -33.01 -23.72
C THR A 625 9.00 -33.76 -22.73
N VAL A 626 8.87 -35.07 -22.92
CA VAL A 626 8.07 -35.96 -22.07
C VAL A 626 8.94 -36.46 -20.92
N LYS A 627 8.44 -36.37 -19.69
CA LYS A 627 9.09 -36.82 -18.45
C LYS A 627 10.58 -36.43 -18.35
N PRO A 628 10.94 -35.13 -18.45
CA PRO A 628 12.33 -34.72 -18.38
C PRO A 628 12.94 -35.16 -17.03
N PRO A 629 14.10 -35.85 -17.00
CA PRO A 629 14.67 -36.38 -15.76
C PRO A 629 14.85 -35.31 -14.67
N GLY A 630 15.33 -34.13 -15.07
CA GLY A 630 15.52 -32.97 -14.18
C GLY A 630 14.24 -32.36 -13.62
N MET A 631 13.06 -32.74 -14.13
CA MET A 631 11.74 -32.18 -13.79
C MET A 631 10.79 -33.19 -13.11
N SER A 632 11.17 -34.48 -13.01
CA SER A 632 10.35 -35.58 -12.44
C SER A 632 9.75 -35.38 -11.03
N LYS A 633 10.26 -34.41 -10.26
CA LYS A 633 9.79 -34.06 -8.89
C LYS A 633 9.31 -32.62 -8.76
N VAL A 634 9.14 -31.93 -9.88
CA VAL A 634 8.75 -30.51 -9.96
C VAL A 634 7.40 -30.42 -10.65
N ALA A 635 6.40 -29.91 -9.94
CA ALA A 635 5.10 -29.61 -10.52
C ALA A 635 5.06 -28.23 -11.22
N ARG A 636 5.89 -27.28 -10.75
CA ARG A 636 5.99 -25.93 -11.29
C ARG A 636 7.33 -25.27 -10.91
N GLU A 637 7.75 -24.25 -11.64
CA GLU A 637 8.67 -23.25 -11.12
C GLU A 637 7.96 -22.30 -10.14
N PHE A 638 8.76 -21.64 -9.32
CA PHE A 638 8.28 -20.57 -8.45
C PHE A 638 8.78 -19.20 -8.94
N SER A 639 9.97 -19.16 -9.54
CA SER A 639 10.55 -17.95 -10.13
C SER A 639 11.74 -18.28 -11.03
N TRP A 640 12.19 -17.33 -11.85
CA TRP A 640 13.27 -17.55 -12.81
C TRP A 640 13.96 -16.26 -13.29
N LYS A 641 15.11 -16.40 -13.96
CA LYS A 641 15.81 -15.31 -14.66
C LYS A 641 16.70 -15.80 -15.80
N LEU A 642 16.83 -14.99 -16.86
CA LEU A 642 17.75 -15.22 -17.98
C LEU A 642 19.17 -14.68 -17.66
N GLN A 643 20.19 -15.50 -17.91
CA GLN A 643 21.61 -15.20 -17.65
C GLN A 643 22.34 -14.67 -18.91
N PRO A 644 23.54 -14.05 -18.79
CA PRO A 644 24.31 -13.55 -19.94
C PRO A 644 24.70 -14.60 -20.96
N ASP A 645 24.83 -15.86 -20.56
CA ASP A 645 25.05 -16.99 -21.47
C ASP A 645 23.74 -17.54 -22.08
N LEU A 646 22.62 -16.84 -21.88
CA LEU A 646 21.26 -17.23 -22.24
C LEU A 646 20.74 -18.49 -21.54
N SER A 647 21.40 -18.97 -20.49
CA SER A 647 20.82 -20.01 -19.65
C SER A 647 19.69 -19.44 -18.78
N ILE A 648 18.67 -20.24 -18.53
CA ILE A 648 17.54 -19.89 -17.67
C ILE A 648 17.76 -20.51 -16.30
N LEU A 649 17.83 -19.66 -15.27
CA LEU A 649 17.92 -20.08 -13.89
C LEU A 649 16.52 -20.09 -13.26
N MET A 650 16.17 -21.15 -12.54
CA MET A 650 14.82 -21.38 -12.00
C MET A 650 14.90 -21.79 -10.52
N LEU A 651 14.00 -21.25 -9.70
CA LEU A 651 13.74 -21.77 -8.36
C LEU A 651 12.53 -22.70 -8.41
N CYS A 652 12.70 -23.94 -7.99
CA CYS A 652 11.66 -24.96 -8.02
C CYS A 652 11.48 -25.62 -6.64
N PRO A 653 10.24 -25.95 -6.22
CA PRO A 653 10.00 -26.87 -5.12
C PRO A 653 10.19 -28.33 -5.58
N GLU A 654 11.05 -29.10 -4.90
CA GLU A 654 11.17 -30.56 -5.05
C GLU A 654 10.37 -31.26 -3.92
N ASN A 655 9.11 -31.65 -4.17
CA ASN A 655 8.33 -32.64 -3.39
C ASN A 655 6.99 -32.93 -4.11
N GLN A 656 6.59 -34.20 -4.20
CA GLN A 656 5.34 -34.62 -4.86
C GLN A 656 4.09 -34.27 -4.02
N GLY A 657 3.07 -33.72 -4.68
CA GLY A 657 1.71 -33.61 -4.17
C GLY A 657 1.36 -32.25 -3.57
N LEU A 658 0.85 -31.33 -4.40
CA LEU A 658 -0.05 -30.28 -3.92
C LEU A 658 -1.43 -30.90 -3.69
N SER A 659 -1.56 -31.83 -2.75
CA SER A 659 -2.88 -32.22 -2.26
C SER A 659 -3.45 -30.99 -1.54
N HIS A 660 -4.51 -30.40 -2.10
CA HIS A 660 -5.23 -29.29 -1.49
C HIS A 660 -5.46 -29.58 0.00
N GLY A 661 -4.89 -28.75 0.88
CA GLY A 661 -5.11 -28.83 2.33
C GLY A 661 -3.95 -29.35 3.19
N GLN A 662 -2.88 -29.91 2.63
CA GLN A 662 -1.69 -30.32 3.42
C GLN A 662 -0.38 -29.70 2.89
N TRP A 663 -0.06 -28.49 3.33
CA TRP A 663 1.19 -27.82 2.99
C TRP A 663 2.38 -28.45 3.73
N ARG A 664 3.18 -29.27 3.06
CA ARG A 664 4.48 -29.75 3.56
C ARG A 664 5.57 -28.69 3.31
N PRO A 665 6.64 -28.61 4.12
CA PRO A 665 7.78 -27.73 3.85
C PRO A 665 8.38 -28.04 2.47
N PHE A 666 8.52 -27.02 1.62
CA PHE A 666 9.15 -27.18 0.30
C PHE A 666 10.66 -27.35 0.45
N LYS A 667 11.23 -28.36 -0.23
CA LYS A 667 12.68 -28.39 -0.48
C LYS A 667 12.93 -27.54 -1.72
N TRP A 668 13.55 -26.38 -1.51
CA TRP A 668 13.83 -25.45 -2.59
C TRP A 668 15.09 -25.85 -3.34
N VAL A 669 15.02 -25.94 -4.67
CA VAL A 669 16.17 -26.22 -5.52
C VAL A 669 16.32 -25.17 -6.61
N ILE A 670 17.57 -24.87 -6.94
CA ILE A 670 17.90 -24.03 -8.07
C ILE A 670 18.24 -24.95 -9.24
N LYS A 671 17.54 -24.77 -10.35
CA LYS A 671 17.74 -25.49 -11.61
C LYS A 671 18.21 -24.53 -12.70
N ARG A 672 19.02 -25.04 -13.63
CA ARG A 672 19.53 -24.29 -14.78
C ARG A 672 19.18 -25.03 -16.08
N LEU A 673 18.67 -24.30 -17.05
CA LEU A 673 18.38 -24.76 -18.40
C LEU A 673 19.25 -23.96 -19.39
N ALA A 674 20.29 -24.59 -19.94
CA ALA A 674 21.13 -23.97 -20.95
C ALA A 674 20.48 -24.09 -22.34
N PRO A 675 20.70 -23.14 -23.26
CA PRO A 675 20.27 -23.32 -24.65
C PRO A 675 21.09 -24.44 -25.31
N ARG A 676 20.44 -25.34 -26.07
CA ARG A 676 21.12 -26.36 -26.88
C ARG A 676 21.97 -25.73 -27.98
N LYS A 677 21.40 -24.69 -28.59
CA LYS A 677 21.96 -23.96 -29.71
C LYS A 677 21.43 -22.54 -29.68
N ILE A 678 22.25 -21.61 -30.16
CA ILE A 678 21.85 -20.25 -30.48
C ILE A 678 21.99 -20.12 -32.00
N LEU A 679 20.93 -19.74 -32.70
CA LEU A 679 20.96 -19.52 -34.15
C LEU A 679 21.83 -18.27 -34.50
N PRO A 680 22.34 -18.14 -35.74
CA PRO A 680 23.18 -17.00 -36.12
C PRO A 680 22.52 -15.63 -35.90
N ASP A 681 21.20 -15.57 -36.08
CA ASP A 681 20.39 -14.39 -35.82
C ASP A 681 20.13 -14.12 -34.32
N GLY A 682 20.60 -15.01 -33.44
CA GLY A 682 20.58 -14.88 -31.98
C GLY A 682 19.44 -15.62 -31.30
N VAL A 683 18.56 -16.31 -32.03
CA VAL A 683 17.44 -17.03 -31.43
C VAL A 683 17.93 -18.24 -30.60
N PRO A 684 17.66 -18.30 -29.28
CA PRO A 684 18.05 -19.43 -28.45
C PRO A 684 17.03 -20.57 -28.55
N ILE A 685 17.53 -21.80 -28.69
CA ILE A 685 16.73 -23.03 -28.72
C ILE A 685 16.92 -23.80 -27.41
N TYR A 686 15.82 -24.09 -26.71
CA TYR A 686 15.82 -24.80 -25.43
C TYR A 686 15.13 -26.17 -25.54
N ASP A 687 15.55 -27.09 -24.67
CA ASP A 687 14.93 -28.40 -24.49
C ASP A 687 14.93 -28.75 -23.00
N TRP A 688 13.76 -29.10 -22.45
CA TRP A 688 13.61 -29.42 -21.03
C TRP A 688 14.42 -30.65 -20.60
N ALA A 689 14.90 -31.47 -21.54
CA ALA A 689 15.79 -32.59 -21.26
C ALA A 689 17.13 -32.16 -20.64
N ASP A 690 17.56 -30.91 -20.89
CA ASP A 690 18.89 -30.43 -20.48
C ASP A 690 18.88 -29.72 -19.11
N VAL A 691 17.76 -29.74 -18.39
CA VAL A 691 17.65 -29.14 -17.07
C VAL A 691 18.55 -29.85 -16.06
N LYS A 692 19.36 -29.07 -15.34
CA LYS A 692 20.23 -29.56 -14.25
C LYS A 692 19.90 -28.88 -12.93
N THR A 693 19.90 -29.63 -11.83
CA THR A 693 19.90 -29.04 -10.47
C THR A 693 21.31 -28.57 -10.15
N ILE A 694 21.46 -27.29 -9.81
CA ILE A 694 22.77 -26.71 -9.48
C ILE A 694 22.94 -26.38 -7.99
N ALA A 695 21.85 -26.20 -7.24
CA ALA A 695 21.90 -25.97 -5.79
C ALA A 695 20.62 -26.43 -5.09
N ARG A 696 20.72 -26.73 -3.79
CA ARG A 696 19.57 -26.99 -2.90
C ARG A 696 19.59 -25.98 -1.76
N LEU A 697 18.54 -25.17 -1.65
CA LEU A 697 18.43 -24.12 -0.64
C LEU A 697 17.78 -24.66 0.63
N LYS A 698 18.44 -24.43 1.77
CA LYS A 698 17.89 -24.70 3.09
C LYS A 698 17.30 -23.41 3.66
N VAL A 699 15.99 -23.22 3.51
CA VAL A 699 15.29 -22.12 4.19
C VAL A 699 15.22 -22.47 5.68
N PRO A 700 15.77 -21.66 6.59
CA PRO A 700 15.78 -22.01 8.00
C PRO A 700 14.34 -21.99 8.56
N SER A 701 14.06 -22.91 9.49
CA SER A 701 12.81 -22.88 10.28
C SER A 701 13.08 -22.10 11.56
N TYR A 702 12.11 -21.32 12.03
CA TYR A 702 12.30 -20.43 13.17
C TYR A 702 11.17 -20.61 14.17
N VAL A 703 11.44 -20.41 15.46
CA VAL A 703 10.42 -20.49 16.51
C VAL A 703 10.32 -19.10 17.14
N SER A 704 9.19 -18.44 16.94
CA SER A 704 8.91 -17.20 17.66
C SER A 704 8.41 -17.54 19.07
N GLY A 705 8.48 -16.58 19.99
CA GLY A 705 8.02 -16.77 21.38
C GLY A 705 6.56 -17.19 21.58
N LYS A 706 5.72 -17.25 20.51
CA LYS A 706 4.33 -17.70 20.57
C LYS A 706 4.00 -18.92 19.67
N GLY A 707 5.01 -19.56 19.06
CA GLY A 707 4.78 -20.76 18.25
C GLY A 707 5.88 -21.05 17.22
N ALA A 708 5.95 -22.32 16.81
CA ALA A 708 6.87 -22.79 15.78
C ALA A 708 6.44 -22.28 14.39
N TRP A 709 7.32 -21.52 13.73
CA TRP A 709 7.19 -21.19 12.31
C TRP A 709 7.93 -22.25 11.51
N LYS A 710 7.21 -22.96 10.65
CA LYS A 710 7.84 -23.90 9.72
C LYS A 710 8.24 -23.10 8.48
N GLY A 711 9.44 -23.36 7.96
CA GLY A 711 9.95 -22.71 6.75
C GLY A 711 8.86 -22.62 5.69
N GLY A 712 8.51 -21.38 5.30
CA GLY A 712 7.33 -21.11 4.49
C GLY A 712 7.62 -21.01 3.00
N ALA A 713 6.64 -20.52 2.24
CA ALA A 713 6.79 -20.29 0.81
C ALA A 713 7.89 -19.25 0.59
N ALA A 714 8.92 -19.61 -0.18
CA ALA A 714 9.92 -18.68 -0.63
C ALA A 714 9.54 -18.18 -2.02
N THR A 715 9.53 -16.88 -2.14
CA THR A 715 9.31 -16.08 -3.34
C THR A 715 10.66 -15.44 -3.64
N THR A 716 11.23 -15.49 -4.84
CA THR A 716 12.48 -14.73 -5.07
C THR A 716 12.15 -13.33 -5.52
N LEU A 717 12.82 -12.33 -4.96
CA LEU A 717 12.83 -10.96 -5.49
C LEU A 717 13.94 -10.75 -6.53
N GLY A 718 14.74 -11.79 -6.82
CA GLY A 718 15.69 -11.78 -7.93
C GLY A 718 16.65 -12.97 -7.89
N LEU A 719 16.69 -13.74 -8.99
CA LEU A 719 17.71 -14.77 -9.22
C LEU A 719 18.86 -14.16 -10.02
N LEU A 720 19.92 -13.67 -9.36
CA LEU A 720 21.14 -13.07 -9.93
C LEU A 720 20.98 -11.77 -10.75
N ASN A 721 21.65 -10.70 -10.35
CA ASN A 721 22.11 -9.66 -11.28
C ASN A 721 23.50 -10.05 -11.79
N THR A 722 23.80 -9.67 -13.03
CA THR A 722 24.97 -10.06 -13.86
C THR A 722 26.37 -9.74 -13.29
N ARG A 723 26.52 -9.34 -12.01
CA ARG A 723 27.77 -8.72 -11.50
C ARG A 723 28.29 -9.19 -10.12
N GLY A 724 27.71 -10.17 -9.41
CA GLY A 724 28.08 -10.38 -8.00
C GLY A 724 27.82 -11.73 -7.29
N GLY A 725 27.62 -12.85 -8.01
CA GLY A 725 27.71 -14.21 -7.41
C GLY A 725 26.84 -14.50 -6.17
N GLY A 726 25.55 -14.11 -6.17
CA GLY A 726 24.65 -14.40 -5.06
C GLY A 726 23.16 -14.40 -5.42
N TYR A 727 22.34 -15.05 -4.60
CA TYR A 727 20.90 -15.22 -4.78
C TYR A 727 20.12 -14.38 -3.76
N ASN A 728 19.10 -13.62 -4.22
CA ASN A 728 18.19 -12.89 -3.33
C ASN A 728 16.87 -13.67 -3.20
N LEU A 729 16.63 -14.20 -2.00
CA LEU A 729 15.40 -14.90 -1.66
C LEU A 729 14.55 -13.99 -0.78
N TRP A 730 13.25 -14.08 -0.96
CA TRP A 730 12.29 -13.48 -0.06
C TRP A 730 11.46 -14.58 0.58
N SER A 731 11.57 -14.69 1.91
CA SER A 731 10.90 -15.75 2.63
C SER A 731 9.61 -15.22 3.26
N GLN A 732 8.51 -15.94 3.03
CA GLN A 732 7.27 -15.76 3.78
C GLN A 732 7.12 -16.95 4.76
N PRO A 733 7.59 -16.86 6.00
CA PRO A 733 7.35 -17.89 7.00
C PRO A 733 5.84 -18.10 7.18
N ARG A 734 5.41 -19.36 7.10
CA ARG A 734 4.01 -19.75 7.38
C ARG A 734 3.92 -20.30 8.80
N MET A 735 2.81 -20.00 9.47
CA MET A 735 2.53 -20.58 10.77
C MET A 735 2.37 -22.09 10.65
N ALA A 736 2.80 -22.83 11.67
CA ALA A 736 2.38 -24.21 11.80
C ALA A 736 0.84 -24.29 11.82
N PRO A 737 0.24 -25.31 11.19
CA PRO A 737 -1.20 -25.55 11.30
C PRO A 737 -1.66 -25.53 12.76
N GLY A 738 -2.73 -24.80 13.06
CA GLY A 738 -3.28 -24.67 14.42
C GLY A 738 -2.80 -23.47 15.24
N VAL A 739 -1.79 -22.71 14.77
CA VAL A 739 -1.37 -21.45 15.42
C VAL A 739 -2.15 -20.29 14.80
N ASN A 740 -3.15 -19.77 15.51
CA ASN A 740 -3.98 -18.66 15.05
C ASN A 740 -3.50 -17.34 15.67
N LEU A 741 -2.34 -16.83 15.24
CA LEU A 741 -1.92 -15.47 15.59
C LEU A 741 -2.52 -14.51 14.56
N MET A 742 -3.72 -13.99 14.86
CA MET A 742 -4.17 -12.73 14.27
C MET A 742 -3.65 -11.61 15.16
N LEU A 743 -2.75 -10.77 14.65
CA LEU A 743 -2.27 -9.62 15.42
C LEU A 743 -3.07 -8.38 14.99
N PRO A 744 -3.98 -7.88 15.85
CA PRO A 744 -4.89 -6.82 15.42
C PRO A 744 -4.13 -5.50 15.14
N GLY A 745 -4.73 -4.65 14.30
CA GLY A 745 -4.23 -3.30 13.96
C GLY A 745 -3.72 -3.15 12.52
N ILE A 746 -3.30 -4.24 11.89
CA ILE A 746 -2.88 -4.29 10.47
C ILE A 746 -3.22 -5.66 9.82
N ASP A 747 -3.33 -6.77 10.57
CA ASP A 747 -3.80 -8.05 10.05
C ASP A 747 -5.32 -8.07 10.07
N GLY A 748 -5.92 -8.47 8.96
CA GLY A 748 -7.36 -8.42 8.76
C GLY A 748 -7.70 -7.22 7.91
N ASP A 749 -7.43 -7.43 6.61
CA ASP A 749 -8.11 -6.90 5.46
C ASP A 749 -7.88 -5.41 5.10
N GLY A 750 -6.95 -5.16 4.17
CA GLY A 750 -7.12 -4.16 3.11
C GLY A 750 -6.34 -2.84 3.13
N TRP A 751 -5.12 -2.87 3.64
CA TRP A 751 -4.05 -2.04 3.07
C TRP A 751 -2.83 -2.91 2.80
N TRP A 752 -1.94 -2.58 1.86
CA TRP A 752 -0.77 -3.42 1.52
C TRP A 752 0.05 -3.81 2.76
N ALA A 753 0.02 -2.99 3.80
CA ALA A 753 0.62 -3.28 5.10
C ALA A 753 0.09 -4.54 5.81
N SER A 754 -1.14 -4.98 5.54
CA SER A 754 -1.69 -6.26 6.02
C SER A 754 -0.96 -7.47 5.45
N ARG A 755 -0.25 -7.31 4.33
CA ARG A 755 0.65 -8.31 3.77
C ARG A 755 2.03 -8.31 4.46
N ASN A 756 2.31 -7.38 5.39
CA ASN A 756 3.66 -7.11 5.92
C ASN A 756 4.21 -8.14 6.90
N TRP A 757 3.38 -8.96 7.54
CA TRP A 757 3.78 -9.44 8.87
C TRP A 757 4.97 -10.43 8.89
N ARG A 758 5.53 -10.84 7.74
CA ARG A 758 6.37 -12.06 7.67
C ARG A 758 7.54 -11.97 6.69
N ASN A 759 7.60 -10.91 5.90
CA ASN A 759 8.36 -10.88 4.68
C ASN A 759 9.75 -10.29 4.90
N SER A 760 10.75 -11.17 5.00
CA SER A 760 12.14 -10.76 5.22
C SER A 760 12.97 -11.06 3.98
N PRO A 761 13.57 -10.04 3.33
CA PRO A 761 14.59 -10.28 2.34
C PRO A 761 15.74 -11.08 2.98
N MET A 762 16.36 -11.95 2.20
CA MET A 762 17.52 -12.73 2.58
C MET A 762 18.45 -12.83 1.36
N ARG A 763 19.75 -12.70 1.57
CA ARG A 763 20.76 -12.98 0.52
C ARG A 763 21.48 -14.27 0.86
N PHE A 764 21.71 -15.09 -0.14
CA PHE A 764 22.51 -16.30 -0.06
C PHE A 764 23.73 -16.15 -0.98
N ASN A 765 24.88 -16.67 -0.55
CA ASN A 765 26.06 -16.79 -1.40
C ASN A 765 25.90 -17.97 -2.38
N ASP A 766 26.89 -18.16 -3.26
CA ASP A 766 26.88 -19.23 -4.27
C ASP A 766 26.81 -20.65 -3.67
N ALA A 767 27.25 -20.82 -2.41
CA ALA A 767 27.14 -22.08 -1.66
C ALA A 767 25.76 -22.28 -1.00
N GLY A 768 24.81 -21.34 -1.15
CA GLY A 768 23.49 -21.40 -0.52
C GLY A 768 23.51 -21.07 0.98
N ILE A 769 24.58 -20.44 1.48
CA ILE A 769 24.70 -19.97 2.87
C ILE A 769 24.20 -18.51 2.93
N PRO A 770 23.36 -18.13 3.92
CA PRO A 770 22.88 -16.76 4.02
C PRO A 770 24.02 -15.78 4.33
N ALA A 771 24.15 -14.72 3.53
CA ALA A 771 24.99 -13.56 3.82
C ALA A 771 24.37 -12.67 4.91
N TRP A 772 23.05 -12.71 5.06
CA TRP A 772 22.32 -12.09 6.16
C TRP A 772 21.02 -12.86 6.43
N LEU A 773 20.66 -13.03 7.71
CA LEU A 773 19.47 -13.81 8.11
C LEU A 773 18.17 -13.04 7.87
N LYS A 774 18.18 -11.71 8.00
CA LYS A 774 17.06 -10.80 7.80
C LYS A 774 17.63 -9.40 7.60
N LEU A 775 16.97 -8.57 6.79
CA LEU A 775 17.33 -7.16 6.61
C LEU A 775 16.16 -6.28 7.02
N GLY A 776 16.44 -5.36 7.94
CA GLY A 776 15.48 -4.45 8.56
C GLY A 776 14.42 -5.13 9.46
N ARG A 777 13.64 -4.32 10.16
CA ARG A 777 12.51 -4.71 11.01
C ARG A 777 11.20 -4.21 10.41
N ARG A 778 10.05 -4.73 10.85
CA ARG A 778 8.76 -4.23 10.39
C ARG A 778 8.44 -2.85 10.98
N ALA A 779 7.96 -1.94 10.15
CA ALA A 779 7.34 -0.71 10.61
C ALA A 779 5.96 -1.01 11.21
N SER A 780 5.73 -0.61 12.47
CA SER A 780 4.43 -0.71 13.15
C SER A 780 3.47 0.45 12.83
N GLY A 781 3.94 1.41 12.04
CA GLY A 781 3.27 2.67 11.72
C GLY A 781 4.25 3.49 10.90
N LEU A 782 4.58 4.71 11.33
CA LEU A 782 5.69 5.47 10.73
C LEU A 782 7.02 4.72 10.90
N ALA A 783 7.64 4.32 9.80
CA ALA A 783 8.90 3.60 9.80
C ALA A 783 10.04 4.43 10.42
N LYS A 784 10.78 3.82 11.35
CA LYS A 784 12.01 4.37 11.95
C LYS A 784 13.24 3.90 11.14
N PRO A 785 14.43 4.49 11.36
CA PRO A 785 15.67 3.94 10.82
C PRO A 785 15.79 2.43 11.08
N GLY A 786 16.09 1.67 10.02
CA GLY A 786 16.16 0.20 10.05
C GLY A 786 14.80 -0.53 10.00
N GLU A 787 13.67 0.19 9.96
CA GLU A 787 12.34 -0.38 9.78
C GLU A 787 11.84 -0.12 8.35
N MET A 788 11.04 -1.04 7.81
CA MET A 788 10.42 -0.95 6.47
C MET A 788 8.98 -1.46 6.48
N TYR A 789 8.22 -1.12 5.45
CA TYR A 789 6.83 -1.57 5.31
C TYR A 789 6.76 -2.96 4.65
N TYR A 790 6.52 -3.03 3.34
CA TYR A 790 6.51 -4.27 2.56
C TYR A 790 7.62 -4.25 1.51
N PRO A 791 8.77 -4.90 1.72
CA PRO A 791 9.81 -4.95 0.69
C PRO A 791 9.29 -5.67 -0.57
N TRP A 792 9.48 -5.05 -1.73
CA TRP A 792 8.99 -5.49 -3.04
C TRP A 792 10.12 -5.82 -4.02
N THR A 793 11.18 -5.01 -4.10
CA THR A 793 12.34 -5.24 -5.00
C THR A 793 13.64 -5.00 -4.28
N VAL A 794 14.70 -5.73 -4.67
CA VAL A 794 16.04 -5.62 -4.09
C VAL A 794 17.08 -5.52 -5.20
N GLU A 795 17.82 -4.41 -5.24
CA GLU A 795 18.94 -4.18 -6.17
C GLU A 795 20.26 -4.13 -5.40
N THR A 796 21.20 -5.02 -5.73
CA THR A 796 22.51 -5.14 -5.05
C THR A 796 23.68 -4.75 -5.96
N ASP A 797 24.88 -4.72 -5.37
CA ASP A 797 26.16 -4.54 -6.07
C ASP A 797 26.29 -3.15 -6.75
N ILE A 798 25.58 -2.14 -6.23
CA ILE A 798 25.71 -0.75 -6.65
C ILE A 798 26.68 -0.04 -5.68
N ASN A 799 27.97 -0.04 -6.02
CA ASN A 799 29.05 0.54 -5.21
C ASN A 799 29.10 0.03 -3.75
N GLY A 800 28.79 -1.26 -3.50
CA GLY A 800 28.75 -1.83 -2.14
C GLY A 800 27.45 -1.58 -1.37
N PHE A 801 26.41 -1.08 -2.04
CA PHE A 801 25.10 -0.83 -1.45
C PHE A 801 24.02 -1.75 -2.03
N CYS A 802 23.00 -1.97 -1.22
CA CYS A 802 21.75 -2.67 -1.51
C CYS A 802 20.60 -1.67 -1.40
N PHE A 803 19.74 -1.60 -2.42
CA PHE A 803 18.54 -0.78 -2.48
C PHE A 803 17.34 -1.71 -2.35
N VAL A 804 16.48 -1.50 -1.35
CA VAL A 804 15.24 -2.26 -1.19
C VAL A 804 14.08 -1.30 -1.32
N ASP A 805 13.24 -1.50 -2.32
CA ASP A 805 12.02 -0.74 -2.47
C ASP A 805 10.88 -1.41 -1.71
N ASP A 806 9.97 -0.62 -1.17
CA ASP A 806 8.75 -1.12 -0.55
C ASP A 806 7.46 -0.67 -1.24
N CYS A 807 6.34 -1.31 -0.90
CA CYS A 807 5.04 -1.07 -1.52
C CYS A 807 4.45 0.33 -1.25
N ILE A 808 5.06 1.12 -0.35
CA ILE A 808 4.63 2.49 -0.09
C ILE A 808 5.63 3.52 -0.64
N SER A 809 6.42 3.08 -1.63
CA SER A 809 7.22 3.99 -2.44
C SER A 809 8.41 4.57 -1.68
N GLN A 810 8.95 3.83 -0.72
CA GLN A 810 10.24 4.09 -0.12
C GLN A 810 11.29 3.19 -0.74
N THR A 811 12.41 3.77 -1.18
CA THR A 811 13.64 3.01 -1.42
C THR A 811 14.54 3.21 -0.23
N TRP A 812 14.80 2.13 0.50
CA TRP A 812 15.80 2.15 1.54
C TRP A 812 17.13 1.56 1.09
N VAL A 813 18.19 1.98 1.77
CA VAL A 813 19.56 1.75 1.36
C VAL A 813 20.32 1.13 2.51
N TRP A 814 20.91 -0.02 2.24
CA TRP A 814 21.79 -0.77 3.14
C TRP A 814 23.15 -0.95 2.48
N THR A 815 24.14 -1.33 3.26
CA THR A 815 25.34 -1.96 2.71
C THR A 815 25.00 -3.35 2.20
N ASP A 816 25.83 -3.88 1.30
CA ASP A 816 25.83 -5.29 0.91
C ASP A 816 25.98 -6.28 2.08
N HIS A 817 26.58 -5.83 3.19
CA HIS A 817 26.68 -6.53 4.49
C HIS A 817 25.46 -6.34 5.42
N GLY A 818 24.39 -5.69 4.96
CA GLY A 818 23.12 -5.60 5.69
C GLY A 818 23.00 -4.45 6.70
N LEU A 819 23.92 -3.49 6.73
CA LEU A 819 23.84 -2.34 7.63
C LEU A 819 23.02 -1.20 7.00
N TYR A 820 22.00 -0.70 7.71
CA TYR A 820 21.13 0.37 7.21
C TYR A 820 21.86 1.72 7.09
N ILE A 821 21.67 2.45 5.99
CA ILE A 821 22.35 3.74 5.73
C ILE A 821 21.38 4.91 5.56
N GLY A 822 20.12 4.64 5.19
CA GLY A 822 19.08 5.65 5.04
C GLY A 822 18.01 5.25 4.01
N HIS A 823 17.23 6.22 3.55
CA HIS A 823 16.23 6.06 2.50
C HIS A 823 16.24 7.27 1.55
N LEU A 824 15.74 7.09 0.33
CA LEU A 824 15.77 8.10 -0.73
C LEU A 824 14.59 9.08 -0.67
N TYR A 825 13.41 8.59 -0.28
CA TYR A 825 12.13 9.30 -0.43
C TYR A 825 11.52 9.69 0.90
N HIS A 826 10.67 10.71 0.90
CA HIS A 826 9.91 11.04 2.10
C HIS A 826 8.84 10.00 2.32
N ASP A 827 8.68 9.56 3.56
CA ASP A 827 7.54 8.75 3.94
C ASP A 827 6.23 9.49 3.56
N PRO A 828 5.33 8.89 2.75
CA PRO A 828 4.11 9.54 2.28
C PRO A 828 3.21 10.07 3.41
N SER A 829 3.30 9.47 4.60
CA SER A 829 2.56 9.94 5.78
C SER A 829 3.00 11.31 6.28
N LYS A 830 4.20 11.79 5.92
CA LYS A 830 4.71 13.12 6.29
C LYS A 830 4.10 14.24 5.44
N GLN A 831 3.41 13.93 4.34
CA GLN A 831 2.78 14.89 3.42
C GLN A 831 3.71 15.99 2.89
N ILE A 832 5.01 15.70 2.80
CA ILE A 832 5.95 16.60 2.12
C ILE A 832 5.60 16.56 0.62
N ARG A 833 5.69 17.72 -0.04
CA ARG A 833 5.38 17.87 -1.48
C ARG A 833 6.58 18.49 -2.18
N ASP A 834 7.55 17.66 -2.48
CA ASP A 834 8.75 18.01 -3.22
C ASP A 834 9.15 16.90 -4.20
N GLY A 835 10.27 17.08 -4.90
CA GLY A 835 10.78 16.11 -5.89
C GLY A 835 11.03 14.72 -5.32
N ASN A 836 11.13 14.54 -4.00
CA ASN A 836 11.38 13.26 -3.33
C ASN A 836 10.11 12.69 -2.68
N SER A 837 8.93 13.19 -3.08
CA SER A 837 7.63 12.75 -2.60
C SER A 837 6.96 11.90 -3.68
N ILE A 838 7.02 10.57 -3.53
CA ILE A 838 6.44 9.60 -4.47
C ILE A 838 5.14 9.07 -3.88
N PHE A 839 4.11 8.88 -4.72
CA PHE A 839 2.79 8.44 -4.27
C PHE A 839 2.75 6.93 -4.01
N VAL A 840 1.84 6.51 -3.11
CA VAL A 840 1.67 5.12 -2.62
C VAL A 840 1.14 4.24 -3.75
N GLU A 841 1.59 2.98 -3.79
CA GLU A 841 1.46 2.00 -4.89
C GLU A 841 2.63 2.00 -5.90
N SER A 842 3.86 2.25 -5.44
CA SER A 842 5.05 2.00 -6.26
C SER A 842 5.17 0.53 -6.66
N ILE A 843 5.29 0.30 -7.96
CA ILE A 843 5.38 -1.04 -8.54
C ILE A 843 6.85 -1.45 -8.73
N GLY A 844 7.69 -1.12 -7.75
CA GLY A 844 9.14 -1.39 -7.71
C GLY A 844 10.00 -0.39 -8.47
N GLY A 845 11.30 -0.39 -8.15
CA GLY A 845 12.29 0.50 -8.72
C GLY A 845 13.56 -0.22 -9.18
N TYR A 846 14.33 0.45 -10.03
CA TYR A 846 15.64 0.01 -10.47
C TYR A 846 16.70 1.05 -10.19
N THR A 847 17.88 0.59 -9.79
CA THR A 847 19.03 1.47 -9.57
C THR A 847 20.14 1.16 -10.56
N TYR A 848 20.62 2.17 -11.29
CA TYR A 848 21.65 2.03 -12.31
C TYR A 848 22.84 2.97 -12.07
N LYS A 849 24.05 2.46 -12.31
CA LYS A 849 25.27 3.28 -12.41
C LYS A 849 25.48 3.74 -13.85
N ILE A 850 25.30 5.03 -14.12
CA ILE A 850 25.38 5.64 -15.46
C ILE A 850 26.46 6.73 -15.47
N HIS A 851 27.49 6.55 -16.30
CA HIS A 851 28.62 7.48 -16.43
C HIS A 851 29.20 7.92 -15.07
N GLY A 852 29.46 6.96 -14.19
CA GLY A 852 30.02 7.21 -12.85
C GLY A 852 29.02 7.66 -11.77
N LYS A 853 27.80 8.05 -12.15
CA LYS A 853 26.74 8.47 -11.21
C LYS A 853 25.73 7.35 -10.95
N VAL A 854 25.07 7.40 -9.80
CA VAL A 854 23.98 6.46 -9.45
C VAL A 854 22.63 7.15 -9.69
N TYR A 855 21.72 6.43 -10.33
CA TYR A 855 20.36 6.89 -10.57
C TYR A 855 19.36 5.83 -10.09
N ASN A 856 18.33 6.26 -9.37
CA ASN A 856 17.19 5.43 -9.02
C ASN A 856 16.01 5.81 -9.92
N PHE A 857 15.31 4.78 -10.41
CA PHE A 857 14.16 4.84 -11.29
C PHE A 857 13.01 4.18 -10.55
N MET A 858 12.12 4.97 -9.97
CA MET A 858 11.01 4.48 -9.18
C MET A 858 9.72 4.54 -10.00
N GLY A 859 9.06 3.39 -10.16
CA GLY A 859 7.76 3.30 -10.81
C GLY A 859 6.62 3.83 -9.92
N ASP A 860 5.71 4.56 -10.56
CA ASP A 860 4.44 5.07 -10.03
C ASP A 860 3.47 5.15 -11.25
N HIS A 861 2.54 6.12 -11.30
CA HIS A 861 1.80 6.58 -12.50
C HIS A 861 2.72 7.12 -13.64
N GLY A 862 3.96 6.64 -13.74
CA GLY A 862 5.07 7.17 -14.53
C GLY A 862 6.36 6.64 -13.92
N VAL A 863 7.51 7.21 -14.28
CA VAL A 863 8.78 6.84 -13.61
C VAL A 863 9.49 8.08 -13.10
N PHE A 864 9.67 8.14 -11.79
CA PHE A 864 10.49 9.13 -11.13
C PHE A 864 11.96 8.79 -11.31
N VAL A 865 12.74 9.77 -11.76
CA VAL A 865 14.18 9.61 -11.95
C VAL A 865 14.90 10.53 -10.98
N HIS A 866 15.75 9.92 -10.14
CA HIS A 866 16.57 10.63 -9.16
C HIS A 866 18.03 10.30 -9.33
N GLN A 867 18.90 11.31 -9.28
CA GLN A 867 20.33 11.07 -9.06
C GLN A 867 20.54 10.83 -7.56
N VAL A 868 21.17 9.70 -7.21
CA VAL A 868 21.45 9.31 -5.82
C VAL A 868 22.87 9.73 -5.43
N ASN A 869 23.00 10.35 -4.27
CA ASN A 869 24.30 10.64 -3.67
C ASN A 869 24.53 9.68 -2.50
N LEU A 870 25.40 8.70 -2.72
CA LEU A 870 25.80 7.71 -1.72
C LEU A 870 26.84 8.32 -0.75
N PRO A 871 26.72 8.06 0.57
CA PRO A 871 27.67 8.60 1.53
C PRO A 871 29.00 7.83 1.52
N LYS A 872 30.08 8.51 1.92
CA LYS A 872 31.34 7.84 2.25
C LYS A 872 31.20 7.14 3.60
N LEU A 873 31.50 5.85 3.63
CA LEU A 873 31.43 5.02 4.83
C LEU A 873 32.83 4.88 5.46
N THR A 874 32.92 5.07 6.76
CA THR A 874 34.11 4.76 7.57
C THR A 874 33.83 3.49 8.40
N PRO A 875 34.53 2.38 8.19
CA PRO A 875 34.33 1.16 8.96
C PRO A 875 34.58 1.37 10.47
N ILE A 876 33.77 0.71 11.31
CA ILE A 876 33.89 0.68 12.77
C ILE A 876 33.98 -0.78 13.20
N GLN A 877 34.99 -1.13 13.98
CA GLN A 877 35.16 -2.46 14.56
C GLN A 877 34.74 -2.44 16.03
N GLY A 878 33.92 -3.40 16.45
CA GLY A 878 33.44 -3.52 17.82
C GLY A 878 33.95 -4.73 18.60
N GLY A 879 34.99 -5.40 18.07
CA GLY A 879 35.60 -6.56 18.71
C GLY A 879 34.80 -7.86 18.55
N VAL A 880 35.10 -8.83 19.41
CA VAL A 880 34.53 -10.18 19.39
C VAL A 880 33.78 -10.42 20.70
N ILE A 881 32.53 -10.89 20.60
CA ILE A 881 31.70 -11.30 21.74
C ILE A 881 31.66 -12.83 21.79
N THR A 882 31.86 -13.41 22.96
CA THR A 882 31.68 -14.85 23.18
C THR A 882 30.38 -15.12 23.92
N ILE A 883 29.50 -15.93 23.33
CA ILE A 883 28.25 -16.40 23.94
C ILE A 883 28.51 -17.77 24.56
N THR A 884 28.43 -17.85 25.89
CA THR A 884 28.54 -19.13 26.62
C THR A 884 27.21 -19.89 26.62
N PRO A 885 27.20 -21.22 26.90
CA PRO A 885 25.98 -21.99 27.07
C PRO A 885 24.99 -21.37 28.09
N ALA A 886 25.50 -20.86 29.22
CA ALA A 886 24.68 -20.21 30.23
C ALA A 886 24.07 -18.87 29.75
N MET A 887 24.76 -18.13 28.87
CA MET A 887 24.22 -16.91 28.26
C MET A 887 23.12 -17.23 27.25
N ALA A 888 23.36 -18.22 26.37
CA ALA A 888 22.38 -18.67 25.39
C ALA A 888 21.10 -19.22 26.07
N ALA A 889 21.23 -20.00 27.15
CA ALA A 889 20.11 -20.55 27.90
C ALA A 889 19.24 -19.47 28.60
N ARG A 890 19.79 -18.28 28.85
CA ARG A 890 19.07 -17.15 29.47
C ARG A 890 18.34 -16.28 28.44
N ALA A 891 18.73 -16.35 27.17
CA ALA A 891 18.05 -15.63 26.10
C ALA A 891 16.65 -16.23 25.90
N LYS A 892 15.62 -15.37 25.96
CA LYS A 892 14.23 -15.79 25.76
C LYS A 892 13.79 -15.44 24.34
N PRO A 893 13.11 -16.36 23.62
CA PRO A 893 12.49 -16.04 22.35
C PRO A 893 11.52 -14.87 22.51
N TRP A 894 11.48 -13.97 21.54
CA TRP A 894 10.57 -12.83 21.53
C TRP A 894 10.14 -12.45 20.13
N ASP A 895 9.06 -11.68 20.01
CA ASP A 895 8.55 -11.22 18.73
C ASP A 895 9.38 -10.01 18.25
N PRO A 896 10.25 -10.15 17.23
CA PRO A 896 11.13 -9.10 16.74
C PRO A 896 10.38 -7.84 16.23
N ASP A 897 9.10 -8.00 15.89
CA ASP A 897 8.24 -6.92 15.40
C ASP A 897 7.26 -6.42 16.50
N GLY A 898 7.33 -6.99 17.71
CA GLY A 898 6.67 -6.54 18.92
C GLY A 898 7.58 -5.69 19.83
N PRO A 899 7.05 -5.08 20.90
CA PRO A 899 7.88 -4.41 21.90
C PRO A 899 8.85 -5.44 22.53
N PRO A 900 10.15 -5.09 22.69
CA PRO A 900 11.13 -6.01 23.25
C PRO A 900 10.71 -6.51 24.64
N PRO A 901 11.01 -7.77 25.02
CA PRO A 901 10.69 -8.31 26.34
C PRO A 901 11.20 -7.41 27.46
N GLY A 902 10.32 -7.09 28.41
CA GLY A 902 10.67 -6.34 29.61
C GLY A 902 10.89 -4.84 29.42
N LYS A 903 10.45 -4.24 28.30
CA LYS A 903 10.54 -2.79 28.02
C LYS A 903 9.21 -2.04 27.91
N ARG A 904 8.07 -2.63 28.31
CA ARG A 904 6.82 -1.87 28.39
C ARG A 904 6.92 -0.81 29.49
N PRO A 905 6.53 0.44 29.23
CA PRO A 905 6.61 1.50 30.20
C PRO A 905 5.57 1.23 31.29
N VAL A 906 6.02 1.41 32.52
CA VAL A 906 5.16 1.39 33.71
C VAL A 906 4.97 2.84 34.12
N TYR A 907 3.72 3.28 34.21
CA TYR A 907 3.38 4.56 34.80
C TYR A 907 2.87 4.34 36.21
N VAL A 908 3.40 5.09 37.16
CA VAL A 908 2.97 5.07 38.55
C VAL A 908 2.01 6.25 38.77
N ALA A 909 0.71 5.98 38.78
CA ALA A 909 -0.29 6.95 39.18
C ALA A 909 -0.29 7.06 40.69
N ARG A 910 0.00 8.26 41.21
CA ARG A 910 -0.04 8.53 42.64
C ARG A 910 -1.41 8.93 43.10
N SER A 911 -1.70 8.57 44.34
CA SER A 911 -2.91 8.98 45.05
C SER A 911 -2.98 10.49 45.17
N ILE A 912 -4.17 11.08 45.01
CA ILE A 912 -4.44 12.50 45.34
C ILE A 912 -4.38 12.78 46.85
N TRP A 913 -4.36 11.72 47.67
CA TRP A 913 -4.13 11.76 49.12
C TRP A 913 -2.63 11.65 49.40
N ASN A 914 -2.00 12.72 49.89
CA ASN A 914 -0.57 12.73 50.21
C ASN A 914 -0.33 12.58 51.72
N PHE A 915 -0.28 11.33 52.21
CA PHE A 915 -0.15 11.02 53.64
C PHE A 915 1.17 11.47 54.30
N VAL A 916 2.25 11.68 53.55
CA VAL A 916 3.55 12.09 54.11
C VAL A 916 3.55 13.56 54.54
N ALA A 917 2.97 14.45 53.73
CA ALA A 917 2.77 15.85 54.11
C ALA A 917 1.76 15.98 55.26
N GLN A 918 0.77 15.07 55.32
CA GLN A 918 -0.25 15.03 56.36
C GLN A 918 0.34 14.71 57.74
N ARG A 919 1.34 13.80 57.83
CA ARG A 919 1.99 13.46 59.10
C ARG A 919 2.93 14.55 59.61
N GLN A 920 3.60 15.27 58.71
CA GLN A 920 4.45 16.42 59.11
C GLN A 920 3.62 17.63 59.56
N ALA A 921 2.52 17.94 58.87
CA ALA A 921 1.62 19.02 59.27
C ALA A 921 0.88 18.73 60.60
N ALA A 922 0.46 17.48 60.82
CA ALA A 922 -0.18 17.06 62.08
C ALA A 922 0.78 17.03 63.28
N MET A 923 2.10 16.88 63.06
CA MET A 923 3.10 16.97 64.13
C MET A 923 3.51 18.41 64.45
N GLN A 924 3.19 19.40 63.60
CA GLN A 924 3.55 20.81 63.82
C GLN A 924 2.40 21.68 64.35
N HIS A 925 1.14 21.24 64.22
CA HIS A 925 -0.03 21.97 64.73
C HIS A 925 -0.92 21.06 65.59
N HIS A 926 -0.86 21.25 66.91
CA HIS A 926 -1.77 20.64 67.89
C HIS A 926 -3.18 21.22 67.78
N GLY A 927 -3.94 20.80 66.77
CA GLY A 927 -5.36 21.13 66.63
C GLY A 927 -5.70 21.63 65.22
N GLN A 928 -6.62 20.91 64.59
CA GLN A 928 -7.20 21.17 63.26
C GLN A 928 -6.20 21.16 62.09
N SER A 929 -5.87 19.96 61.59
CA SER A 929 -5.29 19.83 60.26
C SER A 929 -6.39 19.80 59.20
N ASP A 930 -6.58 20.89 58.45
CA ASP A 930 -7.29 20.84 57.18
C ASP A 930 -6.56 19.87 56.23
N PHE A 931 -7.21 18.74 55.93
CA PHE A 931 -6.62 17.67 55.15
C PHE A 931 -6.32 18.16 53.71
N HIS A 932 -5.05 18.45 53.40
CA HIS A 932 -4.63 18.79 52.04
C HIS A 932 -4.77 17.58 51.09
N THR A 933 -5.99 17.41 50.59
CA THR A 933 -6.31 16.55 49.46
C THR A 933 -6.08 17.34 48.19
N ARG A 934 -5.29 16.81 47.26
CA ARG A 934 -5.17 17.43 45.94
C ARG A 934 -6.52 17.35 45.23
N ARG A 935 -7.26 18.46 45.23
CA ARG A 935 -8.57 18.55 44.59
C ARG A 935 -8.39 18.82 43.10
N ILE A 936 -8.77 17.86 42.25
CA ILE A 936 -8.74 18.02 40.80
C ILE A 936 -10.09 18.54 40.32
N THR A 937 -10.12 19.77 39.80
CA THR A 937 -11.27 20.34 39.10
C THR A 937 -11.20 19.94 37.63
N ILE A 938 -12.36 19.74 36.98
CA ILE A 938 -12.41 19.40 35.55
C ILE A 938 -12.84 20.65 34.78
N ASP A 939 -11.88 21.55 34.55
CA ASP A 939 -12.11 22.83 33.86
C ASP A 939 -11.13 23.09 32.69
N GLY A 940 -10.14 22.22 32.52
CA GLY A 940 -9.13 22.25 31.47
C GLY A 940 -7.94 23.16 31.76
N LYS A 941 -7.77 23.71 32.97
CA LYS A 941 -6.70 24.70 33.24
C LYS A 941 -5.32 24.13 33.58
N LEU A 942 -5.24 22.90 34.07
CA LEU A 942 -3.99 22.22 34.45
C LEU A 942 -3.14 23.06 35.41
N THR A 943 -3.73 23.53 36.50
CA THR A 943 -3.04 24.45 37.43
C THR A 943 -1.84 23.77 38.12
N GLN A 944 -0.87 24.59 38.55
CA GLN A 944 0.30 24.08 39.29
C GLN A 944 -0.10 23.42 40.62
N ALA A 945 -1.15 23.90 41.29
CA ALA A 945 -1.67 23.29 42.53
C ALA A 945 -2.21 21.87 42.28
N GLU A 946 -2.90 21.66 41.16
CA GLU A 946 -3.52 20.39 40.80
C GLU A 946 -2.52 19.39 40.20
N TRP A 947 -1.63 19.84 39.32
CA TRP A 947 -0.79 18.94 38.50
C TRP A 947 0.72 19.17 38.67
N GLY A 948 1.13 20.06 39.56
CA GLY A 948 2.54 20.31 39.89
C GLY A 948 3.23 19.07 40.44
N GLY A 949 4.48 18.86 40.03
CA GLY A 949 5.31 17.72 40.46
C GLY A 949 4.87 16.33 39.93
N VAL A 950 3.75 16.23 39.19
CA VAL A 950 3.33 14.96 38.58
C VAL A 950 4.15 14.67 37.33
N LYS A 951 4.82 13.51 37.30
CA LYS A 951 5.61 13.08 36.14
C LYS A 951 4.69 12.79 34.95
N PRO A 952 4.95 13.32 33.75
CA PRO A 952 4.11 13.03 32.58
C PRO A 952 4.56 11.77 31.84
N MET A 953 3.59 11.06 31.26
CA MET A 953 3.75 10.25 30.05
C MET A 953 4.07 11.19 28.88
N LEU A 954 5.08 10.84 28.09
CA LEU A 954 5.55 11.68 26.98
C LEU A 954 5.19 11.06 25.64
N LEU A 955 4.36 11.75 24.86
CA LEU A 955 4.05 11.38 23.48
C LEU A 955 4.97 12.16 22.56
N LYS A 956 5.72 11.43 21.72
CA LYS A 956 6.79 12.00 20.90
C LYS A 956 6.54 11.77 19.42
N LEU A 957 6.70 12.82 18.62
CA LEU A 957 6.74 12.75 17.15
C LEU A 957 8.15 13.12 16.68
N HIS A 958 8.82 12.22 15.96
CA HIS A 958 10.22 12.40 15.52
C HIS A 958 11.18 12.79 16.67
N GLY A 959 10.99 12.19 17.85
CA GLY A 959 11.79 12.48 19.05
C GLY A 959 11.41 13.77 19.80
N ARG A 960 10.56 14.63 19.23
CA ARG A 960 10.06 15.86 19.88
C ARG A 960 8.82 15.56 20.71
N VAL A 961 8.75 16.05 21.93
CA VAL A 961 7.55 15.91 22.79
C VAL A 961 6.46 16.83 22.28
N VAL A 962 5.36 16.25 21.82
CA VAL A 962 4.19 16.98 21.29
C VAL A 962 2.98 16.91 22.23
N ALA A 963 2.93 15.92 23.13
CA ALA A 963 1.97 15.92 24.23
C ALA A 963 2.57 15.37 25.52
N ARG A 964 2.10 15.90 26.64
CA ARG A 964 2.40 15.43 28.00
C ARG A 964 1.09 14.99 28.63
N VAL A 965 1.02 13.76 29.09
CA VAL A 965 -0.18 13.23 29.76
C VAL A 965 0.15 12.85 31.19
N LYS A 966 -0.58 13.37 32.16
CA LYS A 966 -0.38 13.06 33.59
C LYS A 966 -1.56 12.22 34.07
N ALA A 967 -1.29 11.31 35.02
CA ALA A 967 -2.35 10.54 35.67
C ALA A 967 -2.20 10.55 37.20
N LEU A 968 -3.34 10.74 37.87
CA LEU A 968 -3.51 10.63 39.31
C LEU A 968 -4.76 9.79 39.59
N PHE A 969 -4.89 9.24 40.79
CA PHE A 969 -6.11 8.51 41.15
C PHE A 969 -6.63 8.92 42.52
N GLY A 970 -7.95 8.85 42.69
CA GLY A 970 -8.63 8.88 43.99
C GLY A 970 -9.32 7.55 44.27
N ALA A 971 -10.14 7.49 45.32
CA ALA A 971 -10.81 6.26 45.72
C ALA A 971 -11.68 5.66 44.60
N ASN A 972 -12.40 6.51 43.87
CA ASN A 972 -13.44 6.09 42.91
C ASN A 972 -13.14 6.50 41.46
N ASN A 973 -12.06 7.24 41.20
CA ASN A 973 -11.81 7.84 39.89
C ASN A 973 -10.32 7.85 39.53
N LEU A 974 -10.06 7.68 38.24
CA LEU A 974 -8.80 8.06 37.60
C LEU A 974 -8.93 9.48 37.04
N TYR A 975 -7.89 10.28 37.19
CA TYR A 975 -7.80 11.64 36.66
C TYR A 975 -6.68 11.70 35.63
N LEU A 976 -6.98 12.26 34.45
CA LEU A 976 -6.02 12.45 33.37
C LEU A 976 -5.94 13.94 33.00
N ALA A 977 -4.73 14.40 32.71
CA ALA A 977 -4.48 15.73 32.16
C ALA A 977 -3.60 15.65 30.92
N TYR A 978 -4.11 16.13 29.80
CA TYR A 978 -3.41 16.24 28.52
C TYR A 978 -2.98 17.68 28.32
N ASP A 979 -1.69 17.89 28.10
CA ASP A 979 -1.09 19.13 27.61
C ASP A 979 -0.57 18.86 26.20
N VAL A 980 -1.26 19.38 25.18
CA VAL A 980 -1.03 19.07 23.77
C VAL A 980 -0.55 20.31 23.03
N LYS A 981 0.57 20.17 22.33
CA LYS A 981 1.08 21.16 21.37
C LYS A 981 0.57 20.82 19.98
N ASP A 982 -0.36 21.62 19.49
CA ASP A 982 -0.97 21.47 18.17
C ASP A 982 -1.23 22.87 17.57
N PRO A 983 -0.52 23.27 16.50
CA PRO A 983 -0.69 24.59 15.88
C PRO A 983 -2.09 24.79 15.26
N TYR A 984 -2.85 23.71 15.04
CA TYR A 984 -4.21 23.78 14.49
C TYR A 984 -5.31 23.69 15.57
N GLY A 985 -4.90 23.52 16.85
CA GLY A 985 -5.77 23.48 18.00
C GLY A 985 -6.66 22.23 18.07
N PHE A 986 -7.61 22.22 19.01
CA PHE A 986 -8.49 21.08 19.22
C PHE A 986 -9.65 21.07 18.22
N LYS A 987 -9.37 20.73 16.95
CA LYS A 987 -10.33 20.90 15.85
C LYS A 987 -10.67 19.57 15.17
N ASN A 988 -11.95 19.24 15.16
CA ASN A 988 -12.48 18.05 14.51
C ASN A 988 -13.74 18.40 13.72
N ALA A 989 -13.73 18.28 12.40
CA ALA A 989 -14.88 18.66 11.59
C ALA A 989 -16.08 17.71 11.76
N GLY A 990 -15.87 16.50 12.30
CA GLY A 990 -16.93 15.51 12.47
C GLY A 990 -17.49 15.00 11.14
N THR A 991 -16.68 15.01 10.07
CA THR A 991 -17.07 14.55 8.72
C THR A 991 -17.40 13.07 8.67
N GLU A 992 -17.02 12.32 9.70
CA GLU A 992 -17.18 10.86 9.80
C GLU A 992 -18.03 10.48 11.02
N LEU A 993 -18.81 11.42 11.56
CA LEU A 993 -19.76 11.14 12.64
C LEU A 993 -21.04 10.46 12.11
N PRO A 994 -21.68 9.59 12.91
CA PRO A 994 -21.31 9.21 14.28
C PRO A 994 -20.23 8.11 14.36
N ASP A 995 -19.89 7.49 13.23
CA ASP A 995 -19.23 6.17 13.17
C ASP A 995 -17.74 6.20 13.49
N CYS A 996 -17.01 7.22 13.03
CA CYS A 996 -15.54 7.26 13.01
C CYS A 996 -14.99 8.67 13.33
N PRO A 997 -15.32 9.28 14.48
CA PRO A 997 -14.80 10.61 14.87
C PRO A 997 -13.26 10.69 14.92
N PHE A 998 -12.59 9.55 15.05
CA PHE A 998 -11.14 9.42 15.12
C PHE A 998 -10.47 9.36 13.74
N THR A 999 -11.22 9.34 12.65
CA THR A 999 -10.67 9.51 11.29
C THR A 999 -10.78 10.96 10.82
N SER A 1000 -11.76 11.71 11.34
CA SER A 1000 -11.91 13.14 11.11
C SER A 1000 -11.21 13.94 12.21
N GLY A 1001 -10.14 14.68 11.91
CA GLY A 1001 -9.54 15.70 12.79
C GLY A 1001 -8.94 15.26 14.15
N SER A 1002 -8.82 16.20 15.10
CA SER A 1002 -8.10 16.04 16.36
C SER A 1002 -8.98 15.42 17.45
N TYR A 1003 -8.41 14.57 18.30
CA TYR A 1003 -9.07 13.96 19.45
C TYR A 1003 -8.03 13.63 20.54
N VAL A 1004 -8.49 13.37 21.76
CA VAL A 1004 -7.69 12.64 22.76
C VAL A 1004 -8.40 11.35 23.13
N SER A 1005 -7.66 10.31 23.48
CA SER A 1005 -8.24 9.05 23.95
C SER A 1005 -7.42 8.42 25.05
N PHE A 1006 -8.06 7.49 25.77
CA PHE A 1006 -7.40 6.57 26.69
C PHE A 1006 -8.01 5.18 26.53
N SER A 1007 -7.19 4.16 26.80
CA SER A 1007 -7.57 2.76 26.77
C SER A 1007 -7.27 2.13 28.13
N ILE A 1008 -8.20 1.30 28.63
CA ILE A 1008 -8.04 0.61 29.91
C ILE A 1008 -8.37 -0.87 29.71
N GLY A 1009 -7.46 -1.73 30.19
CA GLY A 1009 -7.69 -3.17 30.33
C GLY A 1009 -7.59 -3.60 31.78
N ARG A 1010 -8.71 -3.99 32.38
CA ARG A 1010 -8.75 -4.37 33.81
C ARG A 1010 -7.94 -5.63 34.09
N ASN A 1011 -8.13 -6.68 33.28
CA ASN A 1011 -7.42 -7.94 33.46
C ASN A 1011 -6.02 -7.82 32.86
N TRP A 1012 -5.03 -7.66 33.73
CA TRP A 1012 -3.64 -7.39 33.32
C TRP A 1012 -2.62 -8.41 33.83
N ASN A 1013 -3.08 -9.62 34.18
CA ASN A 1013 -2.21 -10.73 34.56
C ASN A 1013 -1.39 -11.27 33.37
N HIS A 1014 -1.88 -11.05 32.14
CA HIS A 1014 -1.23 -11.43 30.89
C HIS A 1014 -1.07 -10.20 29.98
N PRO A 1015 -0.11 -9.29 30.24
CA PRO A 1015 0.06 -8.06 29.47
C PRO A 1015 0.37 -8.34 27.98
N ASP A 1016 0.90 -9.51 27.65
CA ASP A 1016 1.20 -9.93 26.28
C ASP A 1016 0.01 -10.52 25.50
N ARG A 1017 -1.21 -10.44 26.04
CA ARG A 1017 -2.43 -10.93 25.37
C ARG A 1017 -2.76 -10.12 24.10
N THR A 1018 -3.19 -10.82 23.07
CA THR A 1018 -3.54 -10.24 21.76
C THR A 1018 -5.04 -10.18 21.50
N HIS A 1019 -5.84 -10.77 22.38
CA HIS A 1019 -7.30 -10.69 22.37
C HIS A 1019 -7.79 -9.62 23.35
N ASN A 1020 -8.96 -9.06 23.10
CA ASN A 1020 -9.67 -8.20 24.04
C ASN A 1020 -10.39 -9.06 25.08
N ASP A 1021 -10.38 -8.62 26.33
CA ASP A 1021 -11.16 -9.23 27.42
C ASP A 1021 -12.46 -8.43 27.65
N PRO A 1022 -13.52 -9.05 28.22
CA PRO A 1022 -14.71 -8.32 28.62
C PRO A 1022 -14.39 -7.13 29.55
N GLY A 1023 -14.74 -5.93 29.11
CA GLY A 1023 -14.49 -4.68 29.85
C GLY A 1023 -13.25 -3.91 29.40
N ASP A 1024 -12.46 -4.42 28.44
CA ASP A 1024 -11.51 -3.58 27.70
C ASP A 1024 -12.26 -2.46 26.98
N VAL A 1025 -11.76 -1.24 27.12
CA VAL A 1025 -12.42 -0.06 26.56
C VAL A 1025 -11.43 0.94 26.03
N ARG A 1026 -11.81 1.62 24.96
CA ARG A 1026 -11.19 2.85 24.48
C ARG A 1026 -12.21 3.97 24.53
N VAL A 1027 -11.86 5.11 25.11
CA VAL A 1027 -12.73 6.29 25.18
C VAL A 1027 -12.14 7.42 24.37
N ILE A 1028 -12.94 8.02 23.51
CA ILE A 1028 -12.53 9.09 22.58
C ILE A 1028 -13.27 10.37 22.94
N LEU A 1029 -12.50 11.45 23.07
CA LEU A 1029 -12.94 12.80 23.38
C LEU A 1029 -12.53 13.74 22.25
N ALA A 1030 -13.49 14.46 21.67
CA ALA A 1030 -13.21 15.40 20.58
C ALA A 1030 -14.07 16.66 20.69
N ARG A 1031 -13.54 17.78 20.19
CA ARG A 1031 -14.30 19.02 19.99
C ARG A 1031 -14.72 19.10 18.52
N ILE A 1032 -16.00 18.86 18.26
CA ILE A 1032 -16.56 18.87 16.91
C ILE A 1032 -16.82 20.31 16.47
N THR A 1033 -16.43 20.69 15.26
CA THR A 1033 -16.42 22.07 14.75
C THR A 1033 -17.06 22.23 13.36
N GLY A 1034 -17.47 21.15 12.68
CA GLY A 1034 -18.04 21.23 11.32
C GLY A 1034 -19.49 21.70 11.24
N GLY A 1035 -20.18 21.82 12.39
CA GLY A 1035 -21.54 22.35 12.47
C GLY A 1035 -21.60 23.85 12.79
N LYS A 1036 -22.82 24.42 12.83
CA LYS A 1036 -23.04 25.85 13.14
C LYS A 1036 -22.43 26.29 14.49
N LYS A 1037 -22.34 25.37 15.47
CA LYS A 1037 -21.72 25.60 16.78
C LYS A 1037 -20.85 24.40 17.18
N PRO A 1038 -19.65 24.63 17.74
CA PRO A 1038 -18.83 23.53 18.23
C PRO A 1038 -19.47 22.80 19.43
N PHE A 1039 -19.30 21.48 19.52
CA PHE A 1039 -19.81 20.67 20.63
C PHE A 1039 -18.80 19.61 21.09
N LYS A 1040 -19.02 19.05 22.29
CA LYS A 1040 -18.19 18.00 22.90
C LYS A 1040 -18.69 16.62 22.46
N TYR A 1041 -17.83 15.83 21.83
CA TYR A 1041 -18.07 14.42 21.53
C TYR A 1041 -17.35 13.52 22.53
N GLN A 1042 -18.06 12.51 23.05
CA GLN A 1042 -17.55 11.53 23.99
C GLN A 1042 -18.19 10.17 23.72
N MET A 1043 -17.41 9.21 23.25
CA MET A 1043 -17.87 7.82 23.09
C MET A 1043 -16.83 6.84 23.60
N ALA A 1044 -17.30 5.71 24.11
CA ALA A 1044 -16.52 4.59 24.57
C ALA A 1044 -16.84 3.37 23.70
N PHE A 1045 -15.77 2.69 23.29
CA PHE A 1045 -15.78 1.58 22.34
C PHE A 1045 -15.41 0.32 23.13
N TRP A 1046 -16.36 -0.60 23.26
CA TRP A 1046 -16.18 -1.88 23.93
C TRP A 1046 -16.23 -3.02 22.90
N PRO A 1047 -15.10 -3.66 22.59
CA PRO A 1047 -15.09 -4.83 21.71
C PRO A 1047 -15.95 -5.94 22.29
N LEU A 1048 -15.79 -6.21 23.60
CA LEU A 1048 -16.57 -7.17 24.37
C LEU A 1048 -17.22 -6.48 25.56
N TYR A 1049 -18.55 -6.51 25.63
CA TYR A 1049 -19.34 -5.90 26.68
C TYR A 1049 -19.99 -6.98 27.54
N ARG A 1050 -19.72 -6.96 28.85
CA ARG A 1050 -20.09 -8.07 29.75
C ARG A 1050 -21.59 -8.16 30.06
N ASN A 1051 -22.36 -7.12 29.76
CA ASN A 1051 -23.82 -7.09 29.89
C ASN A 1051 -24.46 -7.13 28.50
N LYS A 1052 -25.79 -7.31 28.41
CA LYS A 1052 -26.51 -7.28 27.13
C LYS A 1052 -26.12 -6.03 26.32
N PRO A 1053 -25.64 -6.18 25.07
CA PRO A 1053 -25.31 -5.08 24.16
C PRO A 1053 -26.42 -4.03 24.11
N ALA A 1054 -26.09 -2.76 24.36
CA ALA A 1054 -27.05 -1.66 24.26
C ALA A 1054 -27.03 -1.01 22.87
N ASN A 1055 -25.84 -0.95 22.23
CA ASN A 1055 -25.64 -0.40 20.89
C ASN A 1055 -24.49 -1.13 20.17
N PRO A 1056 -24.71 -2.38 19.72
CA PRO A 1056 -23.69 -3.12 18.97
C PRO A 1056 -23.48 -2.47 17.60
N GLN A 1057 -22.21 -2.29 17.21
CA GLN A 1057 -21.85 -1.65 15.94
C GLN A 1057 -20.69 -2.38 15.28
N THR A 1058 -20.70 -2.41 13.95
CA THR A 1058 -19.60 -2.95 13.15
C THR A 1058 -19.10 -1.85 12.22
N ILE A 1059 -17.83 -1.48 12.38
CA ILE A 1059 -17.15 -0.52 11.52
C ILE A 1059 -16.52 -1.29 10.36
N THR A 1060 -16.89 -0.93 9.12
CA THR A 1060 -16.48 -1.66 7.90
C THR A 1060 -15.90 -0.72 6.84
N SER A 1061 -15.00 -1.27 6.03
CA SER A 1061 -14.44 -0.72 4.80
C SER A 1061 -14.36 -1.84 3.74
N PRO A 1062 -14.00 -1.55 2.47
CA PRO A 1062 -13.70 -2.60 1.47
C PRO A 1062 -12.54 -3.51 1.90
N ALA A 1063 -11.76 -2.97 2.82
CA ALA A 1063 -10.64 -3.56 3.49
C ALA A 1063 -11.18 -4.47 4.60
N ALA A 1064 -11.53 -3.97 5.79
CA ALA A 1064 -11.86 -4.81 6.96
C ALA A 1064 -13.24 -4.57 7.57
N SER A 1065 -13.57 -5.41 8.55
CA SER A 1065 -14.63 -5.16 9.53
C SER A 1065 -14.12 -5.34 10.96
N ARG A 1066 -14.62 -4.51 11.88
CA ARG A 1066 -14.41 -4.66 13.33
C ARG A 1066 -15.71 -4.49 14.08
N HIS A 1067 -16.06 -5.50 14.86
CA HIS A 1067 -17.26 -5.52 15.69
C HIS A 1067 -16.97 -4.99 17.09
N PHE A 1068 -17.94 -4.26 17.63
CA PHE A 1068 -18.00 -3.81 19.01
C PHE A 1068 -19.37 -4.17 19.59
N ASP A 1069 -19.37 -4.91 20.71
CA ASP A 1069 -20.58 -5.21 21.45
C ASP A 1069 -21.29 -3.91 21.91
N ASN A 1070 -20.55 -2.83 22.13
CA ASN A 1070 -21.16 -1.56 22.52
C ASN A 1070 -20.31 -0.34 22.11
N ILE A 1071 -20.94 0.65 21.48
CA ILE A 1071 -20.40 2.00 21.30
C ILE A 1071 -21.37 3.01 21.93
N ALA A 1072 -20.99 3.62 23.06
CA ALA A 1072 -21.89 4.51 23.80
C ALA A 1072 -21.12 5.54 24.64
N PRO A 1073 -21.77 6.60 25.16
CA PRO A 1073 -21.16 7.48 26.15
C PRO A 1073 -20.66 6.69 27.37
N TYR A 1074 -19.53 7.11 27.94
CA TYR A 1074 -18.94 6.44 29.10
C TYR A 1074 -19.70 6.87 30.36
N PRO A 1075 -20.29 5.93 31.13
CA PRO A 1075 -21.14 6.31 32.25
C PRO A 1075 -20.41 7.16 33.30
N GLY A 1076 -20.91 8.38 33.52
CA GLY A 1076 -20.42 9.31 34.56
C GLY A 1076 -19.07 9.99 34.26
N LEU A 1077 -18.50 9.83 33.06
CA LEU A 1077 -17.25 10.49 32.69
C LEU A 1077 -17.44 12.01 32.60
N LYS A 1078 -16.55 12.77 33.24
CA LYS A 1078 -16.53 14.24 33.14
C LYS A 1078 -15.25 14.68 32.44
N TRP A 1079 -15.35 15.63 31.54
CA TRP A 1079 -14.18 16.19 30.87
C TRP A 1079 -14.35 17.66 30.46
N ALA A 1080 -13.25 18.39 30.46
CA ALA A 1080 -13.16 19.77 30.04
C ALA A 1080 -11.89 19.99 29.23
N TYR A 1081 -11.90 21.01 28.36
CA TYR A 1081 -10.75 21.39 27.56
C TYR A 1081 -10.60 22.90 27.56
N ARG A 1082 -9.37 23.38 27.35
CA ARG A 1082 -9.06 24.78 27.13
C ARG A 1082 -8.19 24.93 25.89
N LEU A 1083 -8.52 25.90 25.05
CA LEU A 1083 -7.64 26.27 23.94
C LEU A 1083 -6.57 27.22 24.47
N ILE A 1084 -5.31 26.98 24.09
CA ILE A 1084 -4.17 27.82 24.48
C ILE A 1084 -3.35 28.18 23.23
N PRO A 1085 -2.53 29.24 23.26
CA PRO A 1085 -1.63 29.54 22.16
C PRO A 1085 -0.75 28.33 21.79
N GLY A 1086 -0.82 27.89 20.53
CA GLY A 1086 -0.04 26.75 20.03
C GLY A 1086 -0.51 25.37 20.49
N GLY A 1087 -1.72 25.24 21.06
CA GLY A 1087 -2.20 23.94 21.51
C GLY A 1087 -3.54 23.95 22.25
N TYR A 1088 -3.72 22.92 23.07
CA TYR A 1088 -4.89 22.78 23.93
C TYR A 1088 -4.59 21.87 25.11
N THR A 1089 -5.41 22.00 26.15
CA THR A 1089 -5.36 21.16 27.33
C THR A 1089 -6.68 20.43 27.53
N VAL A 1090 -6.64 19.24 28.11
CA VAL A 1090 -7.83 18.42 28.42
C VAL A 1090 -7.70 17.80 29.80
N GLU A 1091 -8.73 17.93 30.64
CA GLU A 1091 -8.85 17.21 31.91
C GLU A 1091 -10.00 16.22 31.86
N VAL A 1092 -9.76 15.03 32.41
CA VAL A 1092 -10.72 13.93 32.39
C VAL A 1092 -10.81 13.31 33.77
N LYS A 1093 -12.04 13.12 34.26
CA LYS A 1093 -12.37 12.31 35.42
C LYS A 1093 -13.08 11.04 34.95
N VAL A 1094 -12.42 9.90 35.14
CA VAL A 1094 -12.89 8.58 34.69
C VAL A 1094 -13.35 7.78 35.91
N PRO A 1095 -14.67 7.55 36.07
CA PRO A 1095 -15.18 6.68 37.14
C PRO A 1095 -14.70 5.23 36.98
N PHE A 1096 -14.30 4.60 38.09
CA PHE A 1096 -13.88 3.19 38.09
C PHE A 1096 -15.04 2.19 38.09
N ARG A 1097 -16.23 2.59 38.53
CA ARG A 1097 -17.40 1.70 38.67
C ARG A 1097 -17.80 1.01 37.36
N PRO A 1098 -17.86 1.67 36.18
CA PRO A 1098 -18.14 1.00 34.91
C PRO A 1098 -17.10 -0.06 34.51
N LEU A 1099 -15.85 0.12 34.95
CA LEU A 1099 -14.74 -0.84 34.75
C LEU A 1099 -14.71 -1.91 35.84
N LYS A 1100 -15.57 -1.79 36.87
CA LYS A 1100 -15.61 -2.62 38.06
C LYS A 1100 -14.25 -2.68 38.79
N ILE A 1101 -13.45 -1.61 38.70
CA ILE A 1101 -12.19 -1.50 39.45
C ILE A 1101 -12.54 -1.04 40.88
N TYR A 1102 -12.61 -2.00 41.80
CA TYR A 1102 -12.88 -1.74 43.21
C TYR A 1102 -11.54 -1.83 43.94
N HIS A 1103 -11.12 -0.76 44.61
CA HIS A 1103 -9.82 -0.62 45.26
C HIS A 1103 -8.63 -0.70 44.28
N PRO A 1104 -8.17 0.43 43.72
CA PRO A 1104 -7.05 0.48 42.79
C PRO A 1104 -5.73 0.11 43.52
N ALA A 1105 -5.43 -1.19 43.56
CA ALA A 1105 -4.22 -1.78 44.11
C ALA A 1105 -3.52 -2.70 43.10
N GLN A 1106 -4.28 -3.29 42.18
CA GLN A 1106 -3.75 -4.14 41.12
C GLN A 1106 -3.34 -3.30 39.90
N PRO A 1107 -2.21 -3.61 39.23
CA PRO A 1107 -1.86 -3.00 37.96
C PRO A 1107 -2.92 -3.25 36.89
N ILE A 1108 -3.14 -2.27 36.02
CA ILE A 1108 -4.04 -2.39 34.87
C ILE A 1108 -3.30 -2.10 33.56
N GLY A 1109 -3.84 -2.59 32.46
CA GLY A 1109 -3.43 -2.21 31.12
C GLY A 1109 -3.88 -0.80 30.84
N PHE A 1110 -2.97 0.02 30.31
CA PHE A 1110 -3.24 1.43 30.12
C PHE A 1110 -2.46 2.02 28.96
N ASP A 1111 -3.15 2.83 28.17
CA ASP A 1111 -2.54 3.64 27.14
C ASP A 1111 -3.34 4.94 26.94
N VAL A 1112 -2.66 5.96 26.40
CA VAL A 1112 -3.26 7.26 26.08
C VAL A 1112 -2.83 7.68 24.70
N ALA A 1113 -3.72 8.31 23.95
CA ALA A 1113 -3.43 8.76 22.60
C ALA A 1113 -3.93 10.18 22.30
N VAL A 1114 -3.27 10.81 21.33
CA VAL A 1114 -3.63 12.13 20.78
C VAL A 1114 -3.65 12.05 19.26
N GLY A 1115 -4.81 12.36 18.68
CA GLY A 1115 -5.01 12.54 17.24
C GLY A 1115 -4.75 13.99 16.83
N PHE A 1116 -3.98 14.18 15.77
CA PHE A 1116 -3.65 15.50 15.19
C PHE A 1116 -4.38 15.68 13.85
N ALA A 1117 -5.02 16.82 13.66
CA ALA A 1117 -5.75 17.16 12.44
C ALA A 1117 -4.91 17.91 11.41
N ASN A 1118 -5.39 17.93 10.17
CA ASN A 1118 -5.06 19.01 9.25
C ASN A 1118 -5.68 20.35 9.71
N LYS A 1119 -5.24 21.47 9.12
CA LYS A 1119 -5.76 22.84 9.41
C LYS A 1119 -7.30 22.94 9.33
N ALA A 1120 -7.93 22.17 8.44
CA ALA A 1120 -9.37 22.16 8.24
C ALA A 1120 -10.14 21.38 9.33
N GLY A 1121 -9.48 20.49 10.08
CA GLY A 1121 -10.13 19.57 11.01
C GLY A 1121 -10.80 18.38 10.33
N THR A 1122 -10.69 18.24 9.01
CA THR A 1122 -11.46 17.26 8.21
C THR A 1122 -10.79 15.90 8.12
N VAL A 1123 -9.50 15.80 8.42
CA VAL A 1123 -8.72 14.57 8.31
C VAL A 1123 -7.73 14.48 9.47
N ARG A 1124 -7.63 13.29 10.09
CA ARG A 1124 -6.56 12.98 11.04
C ARG A 1124 -5.25 12.69 10.30
N GLN A 1125 -4.20 13.44 10.62
CA GLN A 1125 -2.86 13.29 10.06
C GLN A 1125 -1.99 12.28 10.83
N ALA A 1126 -2.19 12.13 12.14
CA ALA A 1126 -1.51 11.15 12.96
C ALA A 1126 -2.30 10.85 14.25
N ALA A 1127 -2.11 9.67 14.83
CA ALA A 1127 -2.50 9.33 16.19
C ALA A 1127 -1.29 8.81 16.96
N LEU A 1128 -0.85 9.55 17.97
CA LEU A 1128 0.31 9.16 18.79
C LEU A 1128 -0.16 8.53 20.08
N CYS A 1129 0.44 7.40 20.45
CA CYS A 1129 0.16 6.68 21.68
C CYS A 1129 1.34 6.77 22.65
N TRP A 1130 1.13 6.52 23.94
CA TRP A 1130 2.21 6.53 24.94
C TRP A 1130 3.10 5.30 24.81
N ASP A 1131 2.50 4.10 24.75
CA ASP A 1131 3.17 2.85 24.41
C ASP A 1131 2.54 2.15 23.21
N GLY A 1132 1.24 2.38 22.99
CA GLY A 1132 0.46 1.73 21.95
C GLY A 1132 0.95 1.99 20.54
N GLN A 1133 0.29 1.32 19.59
CA GLN A 1133 0.57 1.52 18.18
C GLN A 1133 0.30 2.98 17.80
N THR A 1134 1.36 3.70 17.44
CA THR A 1134 1.27 5.04 16.87
C THR A 1134 0.90 4.90 15.40
N GLU A 1135 -0.20 5.52 15.01
CA GLU A 1135 -0.71 5.49 13.65
C GLU A 1135 -0.36 6.80 12.93
N SER A 1136 -0.04 6.67 11.63
CA SER A 1136 0.06 7.81 10.72
C SER A 1136 -1.36 8.28 10.30
N MET A 1137 -1.50 8.87 9.11
CA MET A 1137 -2.81 9.14 8.50
C MET A 1137 -3.74 7.94 8.62
N VAL A 1138 -5.06 8.20 8.54
CA VAL A 1138 -6.09 7.15 8.58
C VAL A 1138 -5.70 6.00 7.64
N VAL A 1139 -5.33 4.86 8.21
CA VAL A 1139 -4.94 3.65 7.46
C VAL A 1139 -6.21 3.05 6.87
N ASP A 1140 -7.17 2.80 7.75
CA ASP A 1140 -8.50 2.32 7.44
C ASP A 1140 -9.41 2.53 8.67
N ARG A 1141 -10.73 2.69 8.46
CA ARG A 1141 -11.70 2.95 9.55
C ARG A 1141 -11.70 1.86 10.64
N PRO A 1142 -11.80 0.55 10.31
CA PRO A 1142 -11.85 -0.52 11.30
C PRO A 1142 -10.51 -0.68 12.03
N SER A 1143 -9.38 -0.58 11.33
CA SER A 1143 -8.05 -0.68 11.94
C SER A 1143 -7.80 0.45 12.95
N SER A 1144 -8.16 1.68 12.59
CA SER A 1144 -8.01 2.85 13.47
C SER A 1144 -8.92 2.80 14.72
N ALA A 1145 -9.98 2.00 14.67
CA ALA A 1145 -10.92 1.79 15.78
C ALA A 1145 -10.44 0.71 16.78
N ALA A 1146 -9.53 -0.18 16.36
CA ALA A 1146 -9.20 -1.39 17.11
C ALA A 1146 -8.56 -1.10 18.48
N LEU A 1147 -8.85 -1.98 19.44
CA LEU A 1147 -8.15 -2.04 20.74
C LEU A 1147 -7.09 -3.14 20.68
N LEU A 1148 -5.85 -2.77 21.02
CA LEU A 1148 -4.66 -3.62 20.87
C LEU A 1148 -3.92 -3.81 22.22
N PRO A 1149 -4.45 -4.63 23.15
CA PRO A 1149 -3.88 -4.79 24.49
C PRO A 1149 -2.39 -5.15 24.50
N GLN A 1150 -1.91 -5.92 23.52
CA GLN A 1150 -0.50 -6.27 23.38
C GLN A 1150 0.44 -5.07 23.19
N THR A 1151 -0.10 -3.89 22.88
CA THR A 1151 0.67 -2.65 22.69
C THR A 1151 0.60 -1.71 23.89
N TRP A 1152 -0.22 -2.00 24.89
CA TRP A 1152 -0.41 -1.08 26.01
C TRP A 1152 0.68 -1.23 27.08
N GLY A 1153 0.96 -0.11 27.75
CA GLY A 1153 1.78 -0.05 28.93
C GLY A 1153 1.02 -0.54 30.18
N THR A 1154 1.66 -0.38 31.34
CA THR A 1154 1.05 -0.76 32.62
C THR A 1154 0.87 0.47 33.51
N LEU A 1155 -0.33 0.65 34.05
CA LEU A 1155 -0.61 1.65 35.08
C LEU A 1155 -0.62 0.97 36.46
N VAL A 1156 0.26 1.44 37.34
CA VAL A 1156 0.35 1.01 38.73
C VAL A 1156 -0.17 2.11 39.64
N PHE A 1157 -0.96 1.72 40.62
CA PHE A 1157 -1.52 2.64 41.62
C PHE A 1157 -0.63 2.65 42.87
N GLU A 1158 0.05 3.76 43.12
CA GLU A 1158 0.89 3.95 44.30
C GLU A 1158 0.13 4.79 45.34
N ARG A 1159 -0.22 4.15 46.46
CA ARG A 1159 -0.64 4.84 47.67
C ARG A 1159 0.61 5.38 48.36
N SER A 1160 0.56 6.58 48.94
CA SER A 1160 1.72 7.12 49.67
C SER A 1160 2.18 6.14 50.76
N PRO A 1161 3.50 5.93 50.94
CA PRO A 1161 4.01 5.00 51.93
C PRO A 1161 3.68 5.52 53.34
N GLY A 1162 2.86 4.77 54.08
CA GLY A 1162 2.43 5.19 55.42
C GLY A 1162 1.37 4.35 56.13
N LEU A 1163 0.84 3.28 55.53
CA LEU A 1163 -0.06 2.35 56.22
C LEU A 1163 0.32 0.91 55.85
N GLY A 1164 1.03 0.25 56.77
CA GLY A 1164 0.95 -1.20 56.89
C GLY A 1164 -0.48 -1.60 57.21
N ALA A 1165 -0.85 -2.82 56.80
CA ALA A 1165 -2.18 -3.38 56.92
C ALA A 1165 -2.81 -3.12 58.30
N ALA A 1166 -3.86 -2.29 58.34
CA ALA A 1166 -4.84 -2.35 59.40
C ALA A 1166 -5.82 -3.48 59.02
N SER A 1167 -5.84 -4.51 59.88
CA SER A 1167 -6.80 -5.61 59.87
C SER A 1167 -8.23 -5.08 59.74
N THR A 1168 -8.96 -5.65 58.78
CA THR A 1168 -10.42 -5.60 58.73
C THR A 1168 -10.97 -6.38 59.92
N GLY A 1169 -11.31 -5.66 60.99
CA GLY A 1169 -12.26 -6.12 62.00
C GLY A 1169 -13.46 -5.19 61.96
N HIS A 1170 -14.44 -5.57 61.13
CA HIS A 1170 -15.90 -5.41 61.30
C HIS A 1170 -16.62 -5.94 60.07
#